data_AF-A0A1E4SN86-F1
#
_entry.id   AF-A0A1E4SN86-F1
#
_cell.length_a   1.000
_cell.length_b   1.000
_cell.length_c   1.000
_cell.angle_alpha   90.00
_cell.angle_beta   90.00
_cell.angle_gamma   90.00
#
_symmetry.space_group_name_H-M   'P 1'
#
loop_
_entity.id
_entity.type
_entity.pdbx_description
1 polymer ?
#
loop_
_entity_poly.entity_id
_entity_poly.type
_entity_poly.pdbx_seq_one_letter_code
_entity_poly.pdbx_strand_id
1 'polypeptide(L)'
;MPPKNKKQKEVVQDERFQAVVLTDSFETRFMPLTSSTPRCLLPLANVPLIEYTLEFLAKAGVNEVYLMCSSHADQIQQYVEKSKWVSKNSPFKITTIMSLESRSVGDVMRDIDNRGLISGDFLLVSGDVVTNIDFNKAMNVHKYKKQQDKDHIVTMVLTQASPLHKTRSQVEPGTFILDKKTDRCLYYSRIPSIDGRKTSLNIDPELLEDIEDEFVIRNDLIDCCVDICSPHVPQIFQENFDYQTLRSDFVKGVLTSDLLKKTIYAYISDNSSEYAARVESFATYDAISQDILARWCYPLVPDSNLLENSSYTYEFNHIYKEDKVILAQSCKIGSRTSIGSNTSVGDGSSIQKSVIGKNCQIGKNVTISNSYIWDNAIIGDNTVINHAIVASGAQIGSNDVLSPGVVVGFNVKIGNNKVLANNTRVVESPIVKEFESFDDSADEDDDSETNIESAEKPDSNVVGEDGVGFVYTSDLEEDSDDDDGTNQYSGIIYQLKSLNVSDESIASVTTQKVKKQQRKNRRSSVISTDFEAFSEEEEEDFAKEAYATVERALNNNHDLDTALLELNTLRMSMNVTYHEVRLATTDALVNKIIDFITTDTLDAKNAATKIFNHWGPMYKRQVFNDEEQVDLLNIFQDKVATADKSFNQVILFLAVRILYELDILEEENILKWWSDSEREDPDYVHVRGLTQQFITWLEDAEEESEESDEERLILIPEIMTTSSIYDVIVVGAGVVGPSIATALARQGRKVLIVERDWSKPDRIVGELLQPAGIKALKELGMAQAINNIEAIEVLGYYISFHNQNIKLDYPLKADANTTNAVKPVADCVHGDNDKIVSDSTINTDAWDEDERVRGIAFHHGEFLGNLRRIVRDEPNVDWIEGTVTKILRDEFEPNNVIGVKVKQDDQVRSYHAKLTISCDGIYSKFRKEISPKNVPVVGSYFVGLELKNAELPAKNRGNVILGDHAPILIYQISPEHTRILCAYRSTKPPSQSNGELMDYMTNEVLPALPKETQPSFKNALKGGKFRVMPNQFLSAMKQGRRENQGLILLGDSLNMRHPLTGGGMTVGLNDAVLLAKLLHPKQVADLDDYHSISRQMGQFHRRRKNLDAVVNTLSIALYTLFAADKTSLKILQSGCFRYLSLGGSFLSGPIGLLSGMLPFPMLLFNHFFSVAFYAIYCNFGARGFVLFPLALYEAFETFFTAVIIFTPYLWNELVS
;
A
#
# COMPACT_ATOMS: atom_id res chain seq x y z
N MET A 1 14.10 72.78 24.49
CA MET A 1 14.23 72.40 23.07
C MET A 1 14.78 70.99 22.99
N PRO A 2 13.98 69.98 22.61
CA PRO A 2 14.47 68.71 22.10
C PRO A 2 14.49 68.72 20.54
N PRO A 3 15.25 67.80 19.91
CA PRO A 3 15.79 67.97 18.57
C PRO A 3 14.78 67.66 17.46
N LYS A 4 15.01 68.29 16.30
CA LYS A 4 14.16 68.26 15.10
C LYS A 4 14.07 66.84 14.50
N ASN A 5 12.85 66.31 14.45
CA ASN A 5 12.45 65.16 13.64
C ASN A 5 12.83 65.39 12.16
N LYS A 6 13.77 64.59 11.65
CA LYS A 6 13.86 64.33 10.21
C LYS A 6 12.70 63.41 9.86
N LYS A 7 11.69 63.96 9.19
CA LYS A 7 10.62 63.19 8.52
C LYS A 7 11.28 62.16 7.59
N GLN A 8 11.27 60.89 7.99
CA GLN A 8 11.41 59.80 7.03
C GLN A 8 10.20 59.89 6.09
N LYS A 9 10.44 59.83 4.79
CA LYS A 9 9.38 59.75 3.79
C LYS A 9 8.61 58.45 4.07
N GLU A 10 7.36 58.56 4.49
CA GLU A 10 6.41 57.44 4.43
C GLU A 10 6.41 56.95 2.98
N VAL A 11 6.93 55.75 2.77
CA VAL A 11 6.62 54.96 1.59
C VAL A 11 5.12 54.68 1.73
N VAL A 12 4.31 55.38 0.96
CA VAL A 12 2.89 55.04 0.81
C VAL A 12 2.88 53.64 0.20
N GLN A 13 2.73 52.61 1.04
CA GLN A 13 2.38 51.28 0.57
C GLN A 13 1.00 51.44 -0.09
N ASP A 14 0.92 51.21 -1.40
CA ASP A 14 -0.36 51.04 -2.08
C ASP A 14 -1.06 49.82 -1.46
N GLU A 15 -1.89 50.02 -0.44
CA GLU A 15 -2.70 48.97 0.18
C GLU A 15 -3.79 48.53 -0.80
N ARG A 16 -3.42 47.72 -1.79
CA ARG A 16 -4.39 47.04 -2.66
C ARG A 16 -5.04 45.93 -1.86
N PHE A 17 -6.36 45.91 -1.83
CA PHE A 17 -7.09 44.86 -1.14
C PHE A 17 -7.14 43.60 -2.03
N GLN A 18 -6.61 42.49 -1.51
CA GLN A 18 -6.42 41.24 -2.24
C GLN A 18 -7.45 40.19 -1.79
N ALA A 19 -7.87 39.32 -2.69
CA ALA A 19 -8.68 38.15 -2.37
C ALA A 19 -8.10 36.89 -3.00
N VAL A 20 -8.16 35.80 -2.25
CA VAL A 20 -7.80 34.45 -2.67
C VAL A 20 -9.09 33.65 -2.75
N VAL A 21 -9.38 33.11 -3.93
CA VAL A 21 -10.52 32.25 -4.17
C VAL A 21 -10.04 30.84 -4.42
N LEU A 22 -10.46 29.92 -3.56
CA LEU A 22 -10.25 28.49 -3.71
C LEU A 22 -11.29 27.96 -4.70
N THR A 23 -10.90 27.75 -5.96
CA THR A 23 -11.86 27.32 -7.00
C THR A 23 -12.19 25.83 -6.90
N ASP A 24 -11.28 25.06 -6.29
CA ASP A 24 -11.48 23.68 -5.93
C ASP A 24 -11.60 23.56 -4.40
N SER A 25 -12.57 22.79 -3.97
CA SER A 25 -12.81 22.49 -2.56
C SER A 25 -12.06 21.25 -2.10
N PHE A 26 -11.42 20.51 -3.02
CA PHE A 26 -10.76 19.22 -2.78
C PHE A 26 -11.68 18.07 -2.34
N GLU A 27 -12.95 18.39 -2.04
CA GLU A 27 -13.99 17.44 -1.65
C GLU A 27 -14.60 16.66 -2.84
N THR A 28 -14.84 15.37 -2.64
CA THR A 28 -15.44 14.46 -3.64
C THR A 28 -16.98 14.44 -3.68
N ARG A 29 -17.66 15.29 -2.89
CA ARG A 29 -19.12 15.23 -2.64
C ARG A 29 -20.02 15.33 -3.88
N PHE A 30 -19.58 16.02 -4.93
CA PHE A 30 -20.34 16.19 -6.17
C PHE A 30 -19.96 15.17 -7.26
N MET A 31 -19.19 14.14 -6.93
CA MET A 31 -19.00 13.00 -7.82
C MET A 31 -20.37 12.36 -8.12
N PRO A 32 -20.69 12.09 -9.39
CA PRO A 32 -19.78 12.07 -10.54
C PRO A 32 -19.70 13.36 -11.39
N LEU A 33 -20.51 14.39 -11.10
CA LEU A 33 -20.58 15.60 -11.94
C LEU A 33 -19.24 16.34 -12.02
N THR A 34 -18.51 16.38 -10.91
CA THR A 34 -17.21 17.07 -10.80
C THR A 34 -16.07 16.41 -11.57
N SER A 35 -16.27 15.20 -12.12
CA SER A 35 -15.26 14.53 -12.95
C SER A 35 -15.08 15.16 -14.34
N SER A 36 -16.07 15.92 -14.82
CA SER A 36 -16.06 16.49 -16.17
C SER A 36 -15.97 18.02 -16.15
N THR A 37 -16.66 18.64 -15.19
CA THR A 37 -16.65 20.09 -14.98
C THR A 37 -16.42 20.39 -13.51
N PRO A 38 -15.52 21.32 -13.15
CA PRO A 38 -15.24 21.64 -11.76
C PRO A 38 -16.46 22.26 -11.06
N ARG A 39 -16.54 22.10 -9.74
CA ARG A 39 -17.69 22.50 -8.93
C ARG A 39 -18.04 23.98 -9.12
N CYS A 40 -17.04 24.86 -9.18
CA CYS A 40 -17.23 26.30 -9.34
C CYS A 40 -17.91 26.72 -10.66
N LEU A 41 -17.91 25.85 -11.67
CA LEU A 41 -18.57 26.10 -12.96
C LEU A 41 -19.97 25.49 -13.07
N LEU A 42 -20.42 24.72 -12.07
CA LEU A 42 -21.76 24.16 -12.08
C LEU A 42 -22.81 25.28 -12.02
N PRO A 43 -23.88 25.21 -12.82
CA PRO A 43 -24.85 26.30 -12.93
C PRO A 43 -25.89 26.26 -11.82
N LEU A 44 -25.90 27.27 -10.96
CA LEU A 44 -26.93 27.53 -9.97
C LEU A 44 -27.92 28.56 -10.52
N ALA A 45 -29.20 28.21 -10.67
CA ALA A 45 -30.20 29.07 -11.31
C ALA A 45 -29.76 29.60 -12.70
N ASN A 46 -29.14 28.73 -13.51
CA ASN A 46 -28.61 29.00 -14.86
C ASN A 46 -27.42 29.99 -14.92
N VAL A 47 -26.77 30.25 -13.78
CA VAL A 47 -25.55 31.05 -13.67
C VAL A 47 -24.47 30.20 -12.99
N PRO A 48 -23.23 30.11 -13.52
CA PRO A 48 -22.15 29.40 -12.85
C PRO A 48 -21.87 29.91 -11.44
N LEU A 49 -21.57 29.02 -10.50
CA LEU A 49 -21.34 29.36 -9.08
C LEU A 49 -20.28 30.44 -8.87
N ILE A 50 -19.21 30.41 -9.67
CA ILE A 50 -18.11 31.39 -9.58
C ILE A 50 -18.56 32.84 -9.83
N GLU A 51 -19.63 33.07 -10.60
CA GLU A 51 -20.11 34.44 -10.83
C GLU A 51 -20.72 35.04 -9.56
N TYR A 52 -21.38 34.23 -8.72
CA TYR A 52 -21.92 34.69 -7.45
C TYR A 52 -20.81 35.13 -6.50
N THR A 53 -19.68 34.41 -6.48
CA THR A 53 -18.52 34.80 -5.67
C THR A 53 -17.82 36.03 -6.24
N LEU A 54 -17.59 36.11 -7.55
CA LEU A 54 -16.94 37.26 -8.18
C LEU A 54 -17.77 38.55 -8.06
N GLU A 55 -19.10 38.48 -8.15
CA GLU A 55 -19.98 39.62 -7.90
C GLU A 55 -19.94 40.08 -6.44
N PHE A 56 -19.87 39.13 -5.51
CA PHE A 56 -19.65 39.46 -4.10
C PHE A 56 -18.31 40.18 -3.88
N LEU A 57 -17.23 39.68 -4.49
CA LEU A 57 -15.90 40.30 -4.40
C LEU A 57 -15.85 41.69 -5.05
N ALA A 58 -16.57 41.88 -6.17
CA ALA A 58 -16.74 43.17 -6.81
C ALA A 58 -17.43 44.17 -5.87
N LYS A 59 -18.52 43.75 -5.22
CA LYS A 59 -19.26 44.55 -4.24
C LYS A 59 -18.42 44.85 -2.98
N ALA A 60 -17.55 43.91 -2.60
CA ALA A 60 -16.63 44.07 -1.47
C ALA A 60 -15.50 45.08 -1.73
N GLY A 61 -15.27 45.49 -3.00
CA GLY A 61 -14.26 46.49 -3.35
C GLY A 61 -12.83 45.93 -3.42
N VAL A 62 -12.69 44.64 -3.76
CA VAL A 62 -11.38 43.99 -3.98
C VAL A 62 -10.68 44.60 -5.20
N ASN A 63 -9.34 44.68 -5.18
CA ASN A 63 -8.54 45.18 -6.30
C ASN A 63 -7.88 44.06 -7.11
N GLU A 64 -7.43 42.99 -6.45
CA GLU A 64 -6.75 41.85 -7.06
C GLU A 64 -7.35 40.54 -6.56
N VAL A 65 -7.71 39.65 -7.47
CA VAL A 65 -8.30 38.35 -7.18
C VAL A 65 -7.39 37.25 -7.72
N TYR A 66 -6.98 36.33 -6.85
CA TYR A 66 -6.20 35.14 -7.18
C TYR A 66 -7.11 33.92 -7.17
N LEU A 67 -7.32 33.32 -8.34
CA LEU A 67 -8.06 32.07 -8.47
C LEU A 67 -7.10 30.89 -8.39
N MET A 68 -7.13 30.14 -7.29
CA MET A 68 -6.32 28.94 -7.12
C MET A 68 -7.05 27.76 -7.76
N CYS A 69 -6.47 27.20 -8.83
CA CYS A 69 -7.05 26.13 -9.65
C CYS A 69 -6.16 24.88 -9.56
N SER A 70 -6.75 23.77 -9.14
CA SER A 70 -6.12 22.44 -9.14
C SER A 70 -6.76 21.58 -10.23
N SER A 71 -7.99 21.10 -10.03
CA SER A 71 -8.71 20.33 -11.05
C SER A 71 -9.27 21.18 -12.20
N HIS A 72 -9.19 20.66 -13.42
CA HIS A 72 -9.71 21.26 -14.66
C HIS A 72 -9.38 22.75 -14.86
N ALA A 73 -8.15 23.16 -14.50
CA ALA A 73 -7.70 24.56 -14.55
C ALA A 73 -7.90 25.22 -15.92
N ASP A 74 -7.68 24.48 -17.02
CA ASP A 74 -7.88 24.97 -18.39
C ASP A 74 -9.32 25.42 -18.65
N GLN A 75 -10.31 24.68 -18.14
CA GLN A 75 -11.72 25.03 -18.32
C GLN A 75 -12.07 26.32 -17.56
N ILE A 76 -11.55 26.46 -16.34
CA ILE A 76 -11.73 27.66 -15.51
C ILE A 76 -11.07 28.86 -16.18
N GLN A 77 -9.85 28.71 -16.68
CA GLN A 77 -9.15 29.77 -17.40
C GLN A 77 -9.91 30.18 -18.66
N GLN A 78 -10.33 29.23 -19.50
CA GLN A 78 -11.12 29.53 -20.70
C GLN A 78 -12.44 30.23 -20.38
N TYR A 79 -13.09 29.87 -19.28
CA TYR A 79 -14.29 30.55 -18.81
C TYR A 79 -13.99 32.00 -18.39
N VAL A 80 -12.94 32.20 -17.58
CA VAL A 80 -12.53 33.53 -17.10
C VAL A 80 -12.12 34.44 -18.25
N GLU A 81 -11.38 33.95 -19.25
CA GLU A 81 -10.99 34.71 -20.45
C GLU A 81 -12.20 35.20 -21.27
N LYS A 82 -13.28 34.41 -21.31
CA LYS A 82 -14.54 34.78 -21.97
C LYS A 82 -15.42 35.68 -21.09
N SER A 83 -15.18 35.71 -19.78
CA SER A 83 -16.00 36.43 -18.82
C SER A 83 -15.79 37.94 -18.91
N LYS A 84 -16.75 38.69 -18.36
CA LYS A 84 -16.66 40.16 -18.26
C LYS A 84 -15.52 40.65 -17.36
N TRP A 85 -14.96 39.79 -16.50
CA TRP A 85 -13.97 40.16 -15.48
C TRP A 85 -12.56 40.44 -16.03
N VAL A 86 -12.24 39.95 -17.24
CA VAL A 86 -10.96 40.25 -17.93
C VAL A 86 -11.02 41.59 -18.68
N SER A 87 -12.23 42.11 -18.93
CA SER A 87 -12.40 43.38 -19.61
C SER A 87 -11.87 44.55 -18.78
N LYS A 88 -11.42 45.61 -19.47
CA LYS A 88 -10.87 46.83 -18.82
C LYS A 88 -11.83 47.56 -17.88
N ASN A 89 -13.13 47.24 -17.92
CA ASN A 89 -14.17 47.82 -17.09
C ASN A 89 -14.40 47.06 -15.77
N SER A 90 -13.64 45.98 -15.53
CA SER A 90 -13.74 45.19 -14.29
C SER A 90 -13.22 45.98 -13.08
N PRO A 91 -13.86 45.85 -11.89
CA PRO A 91 -13.41 46.51 -10.67
C PRO A 91 -12.09 45.95 -10.10
N PHE A 92 -11.75 44.70 -10.44
CA PHE A 92 -10.52 44.04 -9.99
C PHE A 92 -9.78 43.37 -11.15
N LYS A 93 -8.48 43.15 -10.94
CA LYS A 93 -7.65 42.31 -11.80
C LYS A 93 -7.74 40.86 -11.33
N ILE A 94 -8.24 39.99 -12.20
CA ILE A 94 -8.29 38.55 -11.94
C ILE A 94 -7.02 37.87 -12.48
N THR A 95 -6.42 37.00 -11.67
CA THR A 95 -5.25 36.19 -12.04
C THR A 95 -5.52 34.74 -11.68
N THR A 96 -5.44 33.86 -12.67
CA THR A 96 -5.54 32.40 -12.46
C THR A 96 -4.16 31.85 -12.10
N ILE A 97 -4.11 31.06 -11.02
CA ILE A 97 -2.91 30.36 -10.57
C ILE A 97 -3.18 28.88 -10.68
N MET A 98 -2.39 28.21 -11.51
CA MET A 98 -2.39 26.77 -11.63
C MET A 98 -1.45 26.19 -10.57
N SER A 99 -1.97 25.25 -9.78
CA SER A 99 -1.21 24.48 -8.80
C SER A 99 -1.74 23.05 -8.81
N LEU A 100 -1.07 22.18 -9.58
CA LEU A 100 -1.45 20.76 -9.73
C LEU A 100 -1.05 19.93 -8.50
N GLU A 101 -0.02 20.37 -7.78
CA GLU A 101 0.50 19.70 -6.58
C GLU A 101 -0.39 19.94 -5.36
N SER A 102 -1.14 21.04 -5.30
CA SER A 102 -1.99 21.34 -4.15
C SER A 102 -3.21 20.43 -4.13
N ARG A 103 -3.31 19.58 -3.11
CA ARG A 103 -4.47 18.69 -2.86
C ARG A 103 -5.27 19.08 -1.62
N SER A 104 -4.85 20.11 -0.90
CA SER A 104 -5.55 20.62 0.28
C SER A 104 -5.52 22.15 0.33
N VAL A 105 -6.39 22.72 1.16
CA VAL A 105 -6.39 24.17 1.43
C VAL A 105 -5.08 24.60 2.08
N GLY A 106 -4.50 23.76 2.95
CA GLY A 106 -3.20 24.01 3.56
C GLY A 106 -2.07 24.13 2.54
N ASP A 107 -2.02 23.23 1.56
CA ASP A 107 -1.00 23.28 0.50
C ASP A 107 -1.14 24.55 -0.35
N VAL A 108 -2.39 24.95 -0.67
CA VAL A 108 -2.66 26.20 -1.38
C VAL A 108 -2.13 27.42 -0.61
N MET A 109 -2.31 27.45 0.72
CA MET A 109 -1.79 28.55 1.54
C MET A 109 -0.25 28.58 1.56
N ARG A 110 0.39 27.41 1.63
CA ARG A 110 1.85 27.29 1.55
C ARG A 110 2.38 27.77 0.19
N ASP A 111 1.70 27.41 -0.90
CA ASP A 111 2.06 27.87 -2.24
C ASP A 111 1.92 29.38 -2.42
N ILE A 112 0.92 29.98 -1.78
CA ILE A 112 0.72 31.44 -1.78
C ILE A 112 1.86 32.14 -1.04
N ASP A 113 2.30 31.60 0.10
CA ASP A 113 3.43 32.14 0.87
C ASP A 113 4.75 32.00 0.09
N ASN A 114 5.01 30.82 -0.48
CA ASN A 114 6.19 30.53 -1.31
C ASN A 114 6.31 31.50 -2.50
N ARG A 115 5.19 31.91 -3.09
CA ARG A 115 5.14 32.87 -4.20
C ARG A 115 5.19 34.33 -3.74
N GLY A 116 4.99 34.60 -2.45
CA GLY A 116 5.04 35.96 -1.86
C GLY A 116 4.00 36.92 -2.43
N LEU A 117 2.80 36.41 -2.77
CA LEU A 117 1.76 37.19 -3.48
C LEU A 117 0.98 38.14 -2.56
N ILE A 118 0.88 37.82 -1.27
CA ILE A 118 0.06 38.54 -0.31
C ILE A 118 0.89 39.60 0.41
N SER A 119 0.44 40.86 0.32
CA SER A 119 1.13 41.99 0.95
C SER A 119 0.43 42.56 2.19
N GLY A 120 -0.86 42.27 2.36
CA GLY A 120 -1.69 42.84 3.43
C GLY A 120 -2.84 41.93 3.82
N ASP A 121 -3.82 42.49 4.54
CA ASP A 121 -5.04 41.75 4.89
C ASP A 121 -5.78 41.35 3.62
N PHE A 122 -6.12 40.07 3.52
CA PHE A 122 -6.73 39.49 2.33
C PHE A 122 -7.99 38.73 2.70
N LEU A 123 -8.86 38.57 1.71
CA LEU A 123 -10.09 37.82 1.85
C LEU A 123 -9.88 36.40 1.32
N LEU A 124 -10.10 35.39 2.17
CA LEU A 124 -10.12 33.99 1.79
C LEU A 124 -11.55 33.53 1.57
N VAL A 125 -11.87 33.08 0.35
CA VAL A 125 -13.22 32.64 -0.04
C VAL A 125 -13.15 31.34 -0.82
N SER A 126 -14.13 30.46 -0.60
CA SER A 126 -14.34 29.29 -1.47
C SER A 126 -15.16 29.69 -2.72
N GLY A 127 -14.84 29.13 -3.88
CA GLY A 127 -15.39 29.53 -5.19
C GLY A 127 -16.89 29.27 -5.40
N ASP A 128 -17.58 28.74 -4.39
CA ASP A 128 -18.95 28.23 -4.38
C ASP A 128 -19.84 28.89 -3.31
N VAL A 129 -19.47 30.09 -2.87
CA VAL A 129 -20.22 30.87 -1.87
C VAL A 129 -21.23 31.79 -2.55
N VAL A 130 -22.45 31.83 -2.00
CA VAL A 130 -23.48 32.79 -2.40
C VAL A 130 -23.76 33.70 -1.20
N THR A 131 -23.50 34.99 -1.36
CA THR A 131 -23.71 35.96 -0.28
C THR A 131 -24.08 37.36 -0.78
N ASN A 132 -24.91 38.06 -0.02
CA ASN A 132 -25.23 39.47 -0.23
C ASN A 132 -24.76 40.39 0.92
N ILE A 133 -23.95 39.88 1.85
CA ILE A 133 -23.47 40.59 3.05
C ILE A 133 -22.78 41.92 2.68
N ASP A 134 -22.97 42.95 3.51
CA ASP A 134 -22.22 44.20 3.38
C ASP A 134 -20.81 44.04 3.99
N PHE A 135 -19.86 43.70 3.13
CA PHE A 135 -18.49 43.38 3.52
C PHE A 135 -17.77 44.54 4.25
N ASN A 136 -18.14 45.79 3.99
CA ASN A 136 -17.51 46.95 4.63
C ASN A 136 -17.66 46.92 6.16
N LYS A 137 -18.78 46.40 6.66
CA LYS A 137 -19.01 46.25 8.11
C LYS A 137 -18.04 45.24 8.70
N ALA A 138 -17.92 44.07 8.09
CA ALA A 138 -17.01 43.01 8.54
C ALA A 138 -15.55 43.47 8.51
N MET A 139 -15.14 44.17 7.44
CA MET A 139 -13.79 44.72 7.32
C MET A 139 -13.47 45.79 8.39
N ASN A 140 -14.42 46.66 8.69
CA ASN A 140 -14.24 47.66 9.75
C ASN A 140 -14.11 47.00 11.13
N VAL A 141 -14.88 45.93 11.40
CA VAL A 141 -14.73 45.14 12.62
C VAL A 141 -13.35 44.49 12.67
N HIS A 142 -12.88 43.87 11.58
CA HIS A 142 -11.56 43.26 11.50
C HIS A 142 -10.46 44.28 11.82
N LYS A 143 -10.47 45.46 11.17
CA LYS A 143 -9.51 46.53 11.40
C LYS A 143 -9.56 47.06 12.83
N TYR A 144 -10.75 47.22 13.40
CA TYR A 144 -10.94 47.65 14.78
C TYR A 144 -10.36 46.64 15.77
N LYS A 145 -10.66 45.35 15.59
CA LYS A 145 -10.14 44.28 16.45
C LYS A 145 -8.62 44.15 16.33
N LYS A 146 -8.07 44.26 15.12
CA LYS A 146 -6.61 44.25 14.88
C LYS A 146 -5.87 45.41 15.56
N GLN A 147 -6.55 46.55 15.75
CA GLN A 147 -5.99 47.68 16.50
C GLN A 147 -6.00 47.45 18.01
N GLN A 148 -6.99 46.73 18.52
CA GLN A 148 -7.10 46.39 19.95
C GLN A 148 -6.18 45.23 20.32
N ASP A 149 -6.18 44.20 19.49
CA ASP A 149 -5.42 42.97 19.65
C ASP A 149 -4.48 42.79 18.46
N LYS A 150 -3.18 42.84 18.73
CA LYS A 150 -2.13 42.66 17.71
C LYS A 150 -1.97 41.20 17.30
N ASP A 151 -2.45 40.27 18.11
CA ASP A 151 -2.36 38.83 17.87
C ASP A 151 -3.59 38.30 17.10
N HIS A 152 -4.48 39.20 16.68
CA HIS A 152 -5.60 38.90 15.80
C HIS A 152 -5.15 38.47 14.41
N ILE A 153 -5.55 37.25 14.00
CA ILE A 153 -5.18 36.68 12.70
C ILE A 153 -6.35 36.55 11.73
N VAL A 154 -7.54 36.18 12.20
CA VAL A 154 -8.66 35.76 11.34
C VAL A 154 -9.98 36.26 11.90
N THR A 155 -10.79 36.90 11.05
CA THR A 155 -12.21 37.16 11.33
C THR A 155 -13.08 36.26 10.46
N MET A 156 -13.79 35.32 11.07
CA MET A 156 -14.71 34.40 10.40
C MET A 156 -16.08 35.06 10.22
N VAL A 157 -16.64 35.04 9.02
CA VAL A 157 -18.01 35.55 8.77
C VAL A 157 -19.01 34.40 8.91
N LEU A 158 -19.90 34.52 9.88
CA LEU A 158 -20.92 33.52 10.21
C LEU A 158 -22.32 34.12 10.08
N THR A 159 -23.26 33.31 9.59
CA THR A 159 -24.67 33.71 9.46
C THR A 159 -25.51 33.02 10.52
N GLN A 160 -26.36 33.76 11.23
CA GLN A 160 -27.27 33.16 12.19
C GLN A 160 -28.45 32.48 11.48
N ALA A 161 -28.69 31.20 11.78
CA ALA A 161 -29.83 30.45 11.28
C ALA A 161 -30.32 29.41 12.30
N SER A 162 -31.57 28.95 12.13
CA SER A 162 -32.08 27.86 12.97
C SER A 162 -31.24 26.58 12.79
N PRO A 163 -31.00 25.78 13.85
CA PRO A 163 -30.33 24.49 13.70
C PRO A 163 -30.99 23.53 12.70
N LEU A 164 -32.30 23.69 12.47
CA LEU A 164 -33.10 22.91 11.52
C LEU A 164 -33.22 23.58 10.14
N HIS A 165 -32.47 24.65 9.89
CA HIS A 165 -32.53 25.39 8.64
C HIS A 165 -31.99 24.54 7.47
N LYS A 166 -32.65 24.63 6.31
CA LYS A 166 -32.36 23.76 5.16
C LYS A 166 -30.99 24.01 4.52
N THR A 167 -30.50 25.24 4.58
CA THR A 167 -29.17 25.61 4.04
C THR A 167 -28.03 25.16 4.91
N ARG A 168 -28.32 24.70 6.13
CA ARG A 168 -27.30 24.17 7.02
C ARG A 168 -26.86 22.79 6.51
N SER A 169 -25.55 22.60 6.44
CA SER A 169 -24.97 21.28 6.18
C SER A 169 -25.43 20.29 7.24
N GLN A 170 -26.03 19.18 6.80
CA GLN A 170 -26.47 18.09 7.69
C GLN A 170 -25.35 17.08 7.98
N VAL A 171 -24.24 17.19 7.24
CA VAL A 171 -23.12 16.25 7.27
C VAL A 171 -22.12 16.66 8.35
N GLU A 172 -21.78 17.96 8.39
CA GLU A 172 -20.80 18.52 9.32
C GLU A 172 -21.27 19.82 9.98
N PRO A 173 -22.29 19.78 10.86
CA PRO A 173 -22.67 20.95 11.63
C PRO A 173 -21.52 21.38 12.58
N GLY A 174 -21.01 22.59 12.39
CA GLY A 174 -20.06 23.22 13.33
C GLY A 174 -20.75 23.77 14.57
N THR A 175 -20.11 23.62 15.73
CA THR A 175 -20.45 24.33 16.98
C THR A 175 -19.34 25.30 17.34
N PHE A 176 -19.73 26.55 17.61
CA PHE A 176 -18.81 27.62 17.93
C PHE A 176 -19.00 28.02 19.40
N ILE A 177 -17.89 28.12 20.13
CA ILE A 177 -17.85 28.68 21.47
C ILE A 177 -17.21 30.05 21.37
N LEU A 178 -17.98 31.08 21.69
CA LEU A 178 -17.59 32.47 21.53
C LEU A 178 -17.62 33.19 22.88
N ASP A 179 -16.71 34.12 23.09
CA ASP A 179 -16.84 35.11 24.15
C ASP A 179 -17.95 36.12 23.81
N LYS A 180 -18.85 36.38 24.76
CA LYS A 180 -20.04 37.20 24.55
C LYS A 180 -19.72 38.68 24.32
N LYS A 181 -18.64 39.20 24.93
CA LYS A 181 -18.32 40.63 24.83
C LYS A 181 -17.53 40.95 23.57
N THR A 182 -16.59 40.06 23.22
CA THR A 182 -15.63 40.35 22.15
C THR A 182 -15.90 39.59 20.86
N ASP A 183 -16.81 38.61 20.87
CA ASP A 183 -17.05 37.64 19.79
C ASP A 183 -15.76 36.89 19.38
N ARG A 184 -14.81 36.74 20.31
CA ARG A 184 -13.62 35.91 20.12
C ARG A 184 -14.05 34.45 20.09
N CYS A 185 -13.59 33.70 19.09
CA CYS A 185 -13.76 32.26 19.06
C CYS A 185 -12.75 31.62 20.01
N LEU A 186 -13.27 30.86 20.96
CA LEU A 186 -12.49 30.18 22.00
C LEU A 186 -12.25 28.72 21.61
N TYR A 187 -13.30 28.08 21.12
CA TYR A 187 -13.25 26.70 20.71
C TYR A 187 -14.19 26.46 19.54
N TYR A 188 -13.76 25.57 18.66
CA TYR A 188 -14.54 25.10 17.53
C TYR A 188 -14.50 23.58 17.51
N SER A 189 -15.67 22.97 17.29
CA SER A 189 -15.77 21.53 17.10
C SER A 189 -16.86 21.18 16.10
N ARG A 190 -16.57 20.17 15.28
CA ARG A 190 -17.53 19.57 14.36
C ARG A 190 -18.37 18.56 15.13
N ILE A 191 -19.68 18.65 14.99
CA ILE A 191 -20.61 17.62 15.48
C ILE A 191 -20.80 16.59 14.35
N PRO A 192 -20.56 15.29 14.60
CA PRO A 192 -20.88 14.27 13.62
C PRO A 192 -22.40 14.19 13.39
N SER A 193 -22.81 13.79 12.18
CA SER A 193 -24.22 13.62 11.82
C SER A 193 -25.00 12.75 12.83
N ILE A 194 -26.33 12.89 12.83
CA ILE A 194 -27.30 12.32 13.80
C ILE A 194 -27.21 10.79 14.02
N ASP A 195 -26.49 10.04 13.16
CA ASP A 195 -26.18 8.59 13.37
C ASP A 195 -24.94 8.33 14.24
N GLY A 196 -24.14 9.35 14.53
CA GLY A 196 -22.86 9.23 15.20
C GLY A 196 -23.01 8.76 16.65
N ARG A 197 -22.22 7.74 17.01
CA ARG A 197 -22.05 7.23 18.39
C ARG A 197 -21.58 8.30 19.41
N LYS A 198 -21.22 9.50 18.97
CA LYS A 198 -20.78 10.61 19.82
C LYS A 198 -21.98 11.49 20.19
N THR A 199 -22.45 11.36 21.43
CA THR A 199 -23.55 12.16 21.99
C THR A 199 -23.08 13.29 22.89
N SER A 200 -21.77 13.42 23.12
CA SER A 200 -21.15 14.42 23.99
C SER A 200 -20.11 15.25 23.24
N LEU A 201 -19.96 16.50 23.68
CA LEU A 201 -18.91 17.42 23.29
C LEU A 201 -18.05 17.67 24.52
N ASN A 202 -16.76 17.35 24.44
CA ASN A 202 -15.80 17.55 25.52
C ASN A 202 -15.07 18.86 25.28
N ILE A 203 -14.99 19.70 26.32
CA ILE A 203 -14.30 20.99 26.30
C ILE A 203 -13.31 20.96 27.45
N ASP A 204 -12.06 21.31 27.15
CA ASP A 204 -11.02 21.38 28.17
C ASP A 204 -11.25 22.63 29.04
N PRO A 205 -11.33 22.47 30.37
CA PRO A 205 -11.64 23.59 31.26
C PRO A 205 -10.56 24.66 31.29
N GLU A 206 -9.31 24.31 30.96
CA GLU A 206 -8.17 25.24 30.89
C GLU A 206 -8.40 26.37 29.88
N LEU A 207 -9.08 26.08 28.76
CA LEU A 207 -9.47 27.08 27.76
C LEU A 207 -10.49 28.11 28.30
N LEU A 208 -11.11 27.82 29.45
CA LEU A 208 -12.09 28.67 30.11
C LEU A 208 -11.49 29.45 31.29
N GLU A 209 -10.28 29.13 31.76
CA GLU A 209 -9.66 29.78 32.93
C GLU A 209 -9.31 31.24 32.66
N ASP A 210 -8.91 31.58 31.44
CA ASP A 210 -8.54 32.92 31.01
C ASP A 210 -9.75 33.87 30.81
N ILE A 211 -10.97 33.41 31.10
CA ILE A 211 -12.21 34.16 30.86
C ILE A 211 -12.76 34.73 32.17
N GLU A 212 -12.73 36.06 32.31
CA GLU A 212 -13.27 36.75 33.49
C GLU A 212 -14.80 36.90 33.47
N ASP A 213 -15.46 36.67 32.33
CA ASP A 213 -16.86 37.07 32.07
C ASP A 213 -17.80 35.90 31.66
N GLU A 214 -18.36 35.94 30.45
CA GLU A 214 -19.43 35.06 29.95
C GLU A 214 -19.08 34.55 28.54
N PHE A 215 -19.16 33.24 28.33
CA PHE A 215 -19.06 32.64 27.00
C PHE A 215 -20.41 32.06 26.54
N VAL A 216 -20.59 31.95 25.22
CA VAL A 216 -21.81 31.43 24.58
C VAL A 216 -21.46 30.28 23.67
N ILE A 217 -22.15 29.15 23.86
CA ILE A 217 -22.08 28.01 22.96
C ILE A 217 -23.19 28.16 21.93
N ARG A 218 -22.83 28.27 20.65
CA ARG A 218 -23.73 28.52 19.54
C ARG A 218 -23.71 27.37 18.54
N ASN A 219 -24.87 26.74 18.38
CA ASN A 219 -25.15 25.71 17.37
C ASN A 219 -26.10 26.23 16.27
N ASP A 220 -26.36 27.55 16.26
CA ASP A 220 -27.27 28.25 15.36
C ASP A 220 -26.50 29.06 14.29
N LEU A 221 -25.21 28.79 14.09
CA LEU A 221 -24.39 29.52 13.12
C LEU A 221 -24.12 28.65 11.89
N ILE A 222 -24.29 29.23 10.70
CA ILE A 222 -23.89 28.68 9.42
C ILE A 222 -22.51 29.22 9.07
N ASP A 223 -21.58 28.31 8.82
CA ASP A 223 -20.26 28.63 8.32
C ASP A 223 -20.32 28.86 6.81
N CYS A 224 -19.87 30.04 6.40
CA CYS A 224 -19.89 30.46 5.00
C CYS A 224 -18.51 30.28 4.35
N CYS A 225 -17.46 29.96 5.13
CA CYS A 225 -16.06 29.91 4.67
C CYS A 225 -15.63 31.20 3.94
N VAL A 226 -16.08 32.34 4.47
CA VAL A 226 -15.63 33.68 4.06
C VAL A 226 -14.87 34.27 5.23
N ASP A 227 -13.54 34.30 5.11
CA ASP A 227 -12.66 34.67 6.20
C ASP A 227 -11.75 35.83 5.81
N ILE A 228 -11.66 36.81 6.70
CA ILE A 228 -10.70 37.91 6.55
C ILE A 228 -9.43 37.49 7.28
N CYS A 229 -8.36 37.29 6.53
CA CYS A 229 -7.10 36.75 7.02
C CYS A 229 -6.00 37.81 7.00
N SER A 230 -5.18 37.76 8.04
CA SER A 230 -3.90 38.47 8.12
C SER A 230 -2.83 37.74 7.29
N PRO A 231 -1.81 38.42 6.76
CA PRO A 231 -0.70 37.79 6.03
C PRO A 231 0.12 36.80 6.86
N HIS A 232 -0.08 36.75 8.18
CA HIS A 232 0.53 35.72 9.04
C HIS A 232 -0.09 34.34 8.87
N VAL A 233 -1.31 34.23 8.31
CA VAL A 233 -2.00 32.95 8.18
C VAL A 233 -1.24 31.99 7.26
N PRO A 234 -0.84 32.38 6.03
CA PRO A 234 0.00 31.52 5.19
C PRO A 234 1.31 31.07 5.87
N GLN A 235 1.94 31.94 6.67
CA GLN A 235 3.16 31.61 7.43
C GLN A 235 2.89 30.54 8.49
N ILE A 236 1.76 30.60 9.19
CA ILE A 236 1.37 29.57 10.17
C ILE A 236 1.16 28.22 9.46
N PHE A 237 0.53 28.22 8.28
CA PHE A 237 0.39 27.01 7.47
C PHE A 237 1.74 26.45 6.97
N GLN A 238 2.73 27.32 6.78
CA GLN A 238 4.08 26.94 6.38
C GLN A 238 4.88 26.31 7.54
N GLU A 239 4.68 26.79 8.77
CA GLU A 239 5.31 26.21 9.97
C GLU A 239 4.62 24.91 10.41
N ASN A 240 3.29 24.83 10.27
CA ASN A 240 2.47 23.70 10.68
C ASN A 240 1.94 22.91 9.47
N PHE A 241 2.75 22.00 8.95
CA PHE A 241 2.41 21.15 7.79
C PHE A 241 1.19 20.23 8.01
N ASP A 242 0.86 19.90 9.26
CA ASP A 242 -0.27 19.05 9.62
C ASP A 242 -1.64 19.70 9.34
N TYR A 243 -1.69 21.02 9.14
CA TYR A 243 -2.95 21.72 8.85
C TYR A 243 -3.33 21.54 7.38
N GLN A 244 -4.31 20.65 7.14
CA GLN A 244 -4.84 20.37 5.80
C GLN A 244 -6.12 21.18 5.51
N THR A 245 -7.03 21.24 6.48
CA THR A 245 -8.31 21.96 6.35
C THR A 245 -8.36 23.21 7.22
N LEU A 246 -9.14 24.19 6.76
CA LEU A 246 -9.25 25.49 7.43
C LEU A 246 -9.93 25.43 8.80
N ARG A 247 -10.91 24.52 8.98
CA ARG A 247 -11.75 24.50 10.19
C ARG A 247 -11.37 23.44 11.21
N SER A 248 -11.29 22.16 10.82
CA SER A 248 -11.02 21.09 11.81
C SER A 248 -9.60 21.12 12.32
N ASP A 249 -8.66 21.60 11.51
CA ASP A 249 -7.24 21.49 11.80
C ASP A 249 -6.67 22.87 12.15
N PHE A 250 -6.81 23.86 11.26
CA PHE A 250 -6.26 25.20 11.49
C PHE A 250 -6.96 25.96 12.63
N VAL A 251 -8.28 26.19 12.56
CA VAL A 251 -8.98 26.93 13.63
C VAL A 251 -8.84 26.20 14.96
N LYS A 252 -9.07 24.89 14.99
CA LYS A 252 -8.93 24.11 16.22
C LYS A 252 -7.48 24.13 16.74
N GLY A 253 -6.50 23.89 15.88
CA GLY A 253 -5.09 23.83 16.22
C GLY A 253 -4.55 25.15 16.74
N VAL A 254 -4.93 26.27 16.13
CA VAL A 254 -4.54 27.61 16.61
C VAL A 254 -5.16 27.90 17.97
N LEU A 255 -6.42 27.50 18.19
CA LEU A 255 -7.12 27.75 19.46
C LEU A 255 -6.63 26.85 20.61
N THR A 256 -6.17 25.63 20.32
CA THR A 256 -5.63 24.70 21.34
C THR A 256 -4.13 24.86 21.59
N SER A 257 -3.41 25.62 20.77
CA SER A 257 -1.96 25.75 20.87
C SER A 257 -1.54 26.88 21.81
N ASP A 258 -0.91 26.54 22.94
CA ASP A 258 -0.40 27.52 23.90
C ASP A 258 0.79 28.35 23.38
N LEU A 259 1.50 27.84 22.35
CA LEU A 259 2.72 28.45 21.83
C LEU A 259 2.44 29.66 20.93
N LEU A 260 1.43 29.58 20.06
CA LEU A 260 1.16 30.59 19.04
C LEU A 260 0.42 31.82 19.62
N LYS A 261 -0.40 31.62 20.66
CA LYS A 261 -1.24 32.66 21.33
C LYS A 261 -1.94 33.63 20.36
N LYS A 262 -2.33 33.15 19.17
CA LYS A 262 -3.06 33.94 18.18
C LYS A 262 -4.55 33.86 18.43
N THR A 263 -5.26 34.94 18.09
CA THR A 263 -6.69 35.07 18.36
C THR A 263 -7.49 35.07 17.07
N ILE A 264 -8.65 34.41 17.13
CA ILE A 264 -9.60 34.31 16.02
C ILE A 264 -10.91 34.93 16.51
N TYR A 265 -11.50 35.79 15.69
CA TYR A 265 -12.78 36.45 15.98
C TYR A 265 -13.86 35.97 15.02
N ALA A 266 -15.11 35.97 15.47
CA ALA A 266 -16.28 35.73 14.64
C ALA A 266 -17.03 37.04 14.41
N TYR A 267 -17.41 37.31 13.17
CA TYR A 267 -18.38 38.33 12.81
C TYR A 267 -19.71 37.64 12.50
N ILE A 268 -20.71 37.90 13.33
CA ILE A 268 -22.04 37.32 13.19
C ILE A 268 -22.92 38.33 12.46
N SER A 269 -23.50 37.91 11.34
CA SER A 269 -24.47 38.75 10.62
C SER A 269 -25.81 38.72 11.36
N ASP A 270 -26.20 39.86 11.93
CA ASP A 270 -27.39 40.02 12.78
C ASP A 270 -28.69 40.32 12.00
N ASN A 271 -28.63 40.46 10.67
CA ASN A 271 -29.73 41.02 9.90
C ASN A 271 -30.51 39.96 9.12
N SER A 272 -31.85 39.94 9.30
CA SER A 272 -32.81 39.23 8.44
C SER A 272 -32.72 39.57 6.93
N SER A 273 -31.97 40.61 6.56
CA SER A 273 -31.75 41.04 5.18
C SER A 273 -30.47 40.49 4.55
N GLU A 274 -29.58 39.92 5.35
CA GLU A 274 -28.28 39.42 4.91
C GLU A 274 -28.33 37.88 4.85
N TYR A 275 -27.75 37.33 3.79
CA TYR A 275 -27.71 35.91 3.49
C TYR A 275 -26.28 35.57 3.09
N ALA A 276 -25.75 34.50 3.67
CA ALA A 276 -24.55 33.84 3.18
C ALA A 276 -24.68 32.34 3.42
N ALA A 277 -24.35 31.58 2.39
CA ALA A 277 -24.31 30.13 2.42
C ALA A 277 -23.30 29.60 1.40
N ARG A 278 -22.79 28.40 1.66
CA ARG A 278 -21.85 27.69 0.79
C ARG A 278 -22.48 26.42 0.24
N VAL A 279 -22.20 26.12 -1.03
CA VAL A 279 -22.70 24.91 -1.70
C VAL A 279 -21.80 23.70 -1.40
N GLU A 280 -22.02 23.07 -0.25
CA GLU A 280 -21.28 21.85 0.14
C GLU A 280 -21.77 20.53 -0.47
N SER A 281 -23.08 20.33 -0.58
CA SER A 281 -23.69 19.06 -0.97
C SER A 281 -24.91 19.26 -1.85
N PHE A 282 -25.47 18.18 -2.40
CA PHE A 282 -26.70 18.24 -3.18
C PHE A 282 -27.89 18.82 -2.39
N ALA A 283 -27.93 18.60 -1.08
CA ALA A 283 -28.97 19.15 -0.22
C ALA A 283 -28.82 20.67 -0.03
N THR A 284 -27.60 21.16 0.17
CA THR A 284 -27.38 22.61 0.26
C THR A 284 -27.52 23.29 -1.10
N TYR A 285 -27.16 22.61 -2.20
CA TYR A 285 -27.42 23.06 -3.57
C TYR A 285 -28.93 23.27 -3.82
N ASP A 286 -29.78 22.30 -3.45
CA ASP A 286 -31.24 22.43 -3.54
C ASP A 286 -31.74 23.61 -2.69
N ALA A 287 -31.31 23.68 -1.43
CA ALA A 287 -31.73 24.74 -0.51
C ALA A 287 -31.37 26.14 -1.03
N ILE A 288 -30.11 26.36 -1.43
CA ILE A 288 -29.61 27.65 -1.89
C ILE A 288 -30.27 28.03 -3.22
N SER A 289 -30.49 27.08 -4.12
CA SER A 289 -31.19 27.36 -5.38
C SER A 289 -32.62 27.88 -5.14
N GLN A 290 -33.36 27.23 -4.23
CA GLN A 290 -34.69 27.70 -3.85
C GLN A 290 -34.67 29.05 -3.15
N ASP A 291 -33.65 29.34 -2.37
CA ASP A 291 -33.49 30.63 -1.67
C ASP A 291 -33.19 31.78 -2.64
N ILE A 292 -32.37 31.54 -3.67
CA ILE A 292 -32.11 32.50 -4.75
C ILE A 292 -33.42 32.79 -5.51
N LEU A 293 -34.17 31.75 -5.90
CA LEU A 293 -35.45 31.93 -6.60
C LEU A 293 -36.49 32.68 -5.74
N ALA A 294 -36.49 32.42 -4.43
CA ALA A 294 -37.34 33.11 -3.47
C ALA A 294 -36.83 34.52 -3.09
N ARG A 295 -35.72 35.00 -3.69
CA ARG A 295 -35.11 36.32 -3.52
C ARG A 295 -34.52 36.60 -2.13
N TRP A 296 -34.11 35.57 -1.39
CA TRP A 296 -33.35 35.76 -0.15
C TRP A 296 -31.98 36.41 -0.40
N CYS A 297 -31.39 36.16 -1.57
CA CYS A 297 -30.08 36.66 -1.97
C CYS A 297 -30.10 38.04 -2.67
N TYR A 298 -31.19 38.82 -2.60
CA TYR A 298 -31.26 40.11 -3.30
C TYR A 298 -30.08 41.03 -2.92
N PRO A 299 -29.34 41.65 -3.87
CA PRO A 299 -29.65 41.82 -5.30
C PRO A 299 -29.14 40.72 -6.25
N LEU A 300 -28.49 39.67 -5.75
CA LEU A 300 -28.00 38.53 -6.55
C LEU A 300 -29.15 37.57 -6.87
N VAL A 301 -29.99 37.98 -7.81
CA VAL A 301 -31.18 37.24 -8.26
C VAL A 301 -31.16 37.12 -9.79
N PRO A 302 -31.81 36.10 -10.40
CA PRO A 302 -31.71 35.86 -11.84
C PRO A 302 -32.16 37.04 -12.71
N ASP A 303 -33.19 37.79 -12.28
CA ASP A 303 -33.72 38.96 -12.99
C ASP A 303 -32.79 40.18 -12.98
N SER A 304 -31.75 40.18 -12.14
CA SER A 304 -30.67 41.15 -12.22
C SER A 304 -29.76 40.94 -13.44
N ASN A 305 -29.90 39.82 -14.16
CA ASN A 305 -29.17 39.49 -15.37
C ASN A 305 -27.65 39.71 -15.23
N LEU A 306 -27.05 38.97 -14.29
CA LEU A 306 -25.62 39.06 -13.97
C LEU A 306 -24.73 38.78 -15.19
N LEU A 307 -25.18 37.91 -16.09
CA LEU A 307 -24.49 37.58 -17.35
C LEU A 307 -25.00 38.44 -18.50
N GLU A 308 -24.10 38.93 -19.35
CA GLU A 308 -24.46 39.74 -20.53
C GLU A 308 -25.43 39.04 -21.50
N ASN A 309 -25.41 37.69 -21.52
CA ASN A 309 -26.25 36.85 -22.38
C ASN A 309 -27.56 36.37 -21.71
N SER A 310 -27.92 36.93 -20.54
CA SER A 310 -29.16 36.59 -19.83
C SER A 310 -30.20 37.69 -19.92
N SER A 311 -31.47 37.31 -20.02
CA SER A 311 -32.60 38.23 -20.22
C SER A 311 -33.82 37.83 -19.39
N TYR A 312 -33.60 37.40 -18.15
CA TYR A 312 -34.64 36.98 -17.23
C TYR A 312 -35.59 38.14 -16.88
N THR A 313 -36.88 37.84 -16.97
CA THR A 313 -37.99 38.65 -16.48
C THR A 313 -38.65 37.97 -15.30
N TYR A 314 -39.06 38.77 -14.32
CA TYR A 314 -39.74 38.27 -13.12
C TYR A 314 -41.26 38.38 -13.26
N GLU A 315 -41.95 37.29 -12.99
CA GLU A 315 -43.40 37.20 -12.91
C GLU A 315 -43.88 36.87 -11.48
N PHE A 316 -45.16 37.12 -11.21
CA PHE A 316 -45.79 36.77 -9.95
C PHE A 316 -45.59 35.29 -9.61
N ASN A 317 -45.46 34.97 -8.32
CA ASN A 317 -45.20 33.62 -7.80
C ASN A 317 -43.75 33.11 -8.00
N HIS A 318 -42.78 34.02 -8.14
CA HIS A 318 -41.36 33.69 -8.32
C HIS A 318 -41.09 32.87 -9.58
N ILE A 319 -41.68 33.30 -10.69
CA ILE A 319 -41.45 32.69 -11.99
C ILE A 319 -40.46 33.56 -12.76
N TYR A 320 -39.39 32.95 -13.26
CA TYR A 320 -38.35 33.61 -14.05
C TYR A 320 -38.37 33.05 -15.47
N LYS A 321 -38.40 33.92 -16.47
CA LYS A 321 -38.39 33.53 -17.90
C LYS A 321 -37.43 34.40 -18.68
N GLU A 322 -36.55 33.78 -19.47
CA GLU A 322 -35.78 34.48 -20.49
C GLU A 322 -36.60 34.72 -21.78
N ASP A 323 -35.97 35.38 -22.74
CA ASP A 323 -36.54 35.63 -24.05
C ASP A 323 -36.63 34.33 -24.88
N LYS A 324 -37.60 34.30 -25.82
CA LYS A 324 -37.80 33.20 -26.79
C LYS A 324 -38.17 31.84 -26.18
N VAL A 325 -38.78 31.82 -25.00
CA VAL A 325 -39.37 30.60 -24.43
C VAL A 325 -40.69 30.28 -25.12
N ILE A 326 -40.85 29.03 -25.58
CA ILE A 326 -42.08 28.55 -26.25
C ILE A 326 -42.88 27.73 -25.23
N LEU A 327 -43.99 28.29 -24.77
CA LEU A 327 -44.91 27.62 -23.84
C LEU A 327 -46.17 27.17 -24.57
N ALA A 328 -46.50 25.89 -24.50
CA ALA A 328 -47.77 25.38 -25.00
C ALA A 328 -48.97 25.92 -24.17
N GLN A 329 -50.13 26.08 -24.82
CA GLN A 329 -51.30 26.74 -24.22
C GLN A 329 -51.84 26.01 -22.98
N SER A 330 -51.66 24.69 -22.91
CA SER A 330 -52.17 23.83 -21.84
C SER A 330 -51.17 23.61 -20.69
N CYS A 331 -49.96 24.19 -20.77
CA CYS A 331 -48.91 24.02 -19.77
C CYS A 331 -49.20 24.81 -18.48
N LYS A 332 -48.83 24.23 -17.33
CA LYS A 332 -48.94 24.86 -16.00
C LYS A 332 -47.56 25.11 -15.40
N ILE A 333 -47.24 26.38 -15.16
CA ILE A 333 -46.02 26.77 -14.46
C ILE A 333 -46.38 27.13 -13.02
N GLY A 334 -45.82 26.38 -12.09
CA GLY A 334 -45.94 26.55 -10.65
C GLY A 334 -44.92 27.55 -10.09
N SER A 335 -45.01 27.77 -8.78
CA SER A 335 -44.16 28.72 -8.07
C SER A 335 -42.68 28.34 -8.07
N ARG A 336 -41.81 29.36 -7.94
CA ARG A 336 -40.34 29.22 -7.80
C ARG A 336 -39.72 28.42 -8.94
N THR A 337 -39.99 28.85 -10.16
CA THR A 337 -39.52 28.16 -11.37
C THR A 337 -38.70 29.11 -12.22
N SER A 338 -37.57 28.65 -12.76
CA SER A 338 -36.76 29.41 -13.72
C SER A 338 -36.70 28.67 -15.06
N ILE A 339 -36.90 29.38 -16.16
CA ILE A 339 -36.87 28.84 -17.53
C ILE A 339 -35.90 29.66 -18.38
N GLY A 340 -34.85 29.00 -18.87
CA GLY A 340 -33.86 29.58 -19.78
C GLY A 340 -34.37 29.77 -21.20
N SER A 341 -33.61 30.55 -21.99
CA SER A 341 -33.96 30.95 -23.35
C SER A 341 -34.01 29.79 -24.34
N ASN A 342 -34.82 29.97 -25.39
CA ASN A 342 -35.06 28.98 -26.46
C ASN A 342 -35.58 27.61 -25.99
N THR A 343 -36.07 27.52 -24.75
CA THR A 343 -36.64 26.28 -24.22
C THR A 343 -38.09 26.14 -24.68
N SER A 344 -38.47 24.91 -25.10
CA SER A 344 -39.84 24.58 -25.53
C SER A 344 -40.51 23.64 -24.54
N VAL A 345 -41.73 23.98 -24.10
CA VAL A 345 -42.53 23.15 -23.18
C VAL A 345 -43.79 22.65 -23.88
N GLY A 346 -43.96 21.32 -23.95
CA GLY A 346 -45.08 20.65 -24.58
C GLY A 346 -46.42 20.76 -23.85
N ASP A 347 -47.48 20.32 -24.53
CA ASP A 347 -48.86 20.34 -24.02
C ASP A 347 -49.05 19.45 -22.78
N GLY A 348 -49.87 19.90 -21.84
CA GLY A 348 -50.24 19.15 -20.63
C GLY A 348 -49.16 19.06 -19.56
N SER A 349 -47.98 19.64 -19.79
CA SER A 349 -46.84 19.57 -18.87
C SER A 349 -46.99 20.52 -17.67
N SER A 350 -46.49 20.09 -16.51
CA SER A 350 -46.56 20.81 -15.23
C SER A 350 -45.18 20.93 -14.60
N ILE A 351 -44.73 22.15 -14.32
CA ILE A 351 -43.40 22.43 -13.75
C ILE A 351 -43.57 23.16 -12.43
N GLN A 352 -42.90 22.74 -11.36
CA GLN A 352 -42.95 23.40 -10.05
C GLN A 352 -41.60 23.35 -9.31
N LYS A 353 -41.21 24.45 -8.66
CA LYS A 353 -40.00 24.53 -7.82
C LYS A 353 -38.72 24.06 -8.52
N SER A 354 -38.60 24.30 -9.83
CA SER A 354 -37.56 23.68 -10.66
C SER A 354 -36.82 24.72 -11.49
N VAL A 355 -35.55 24.47 -11.78
CA VAL A 355 -34.73 25.30 -12.67
C VAL A 355 -34.52 24.54 -13.97
N ILE A 356 -34.83 25.19 -15.08
CA ILE A 356 -34.63 24.66 -16.43
C ILE A 356 -33.64 25.56 -17.17
N GLY A 357 -32.59 24.94 -17.69
CA GLY A 357 -31.54 25.56 -18.49
C GLY A 357 -32.01 26.12 -19.84
N LYS A 358 -31.03 26.55 -20.62
CA LYS A 358 -31.20 27.11 -21.97
C LYS A 358 -31.27 25.99 -23.01
N ASN A 359 -32.03 26.25 -24.09
CA ASN A 359 -32.22 25.35 -25.24
C ASN A 359 -32.76 23.96 -24.89
N CYS A 360 -33.57 23.83 -23.83
CA CYS A 360 -34.12 22.54 -23.42
C CYS A 360 -35.40 22.21 -24.21
N GLN A 361 -35.63 20.92 -24.48
CA GLN A 361 -36.84 20.43 -25.13
C GLN A 361 -37.63 19.54 -24.18
N ILE A 362 -38.77 20.03 -23.71
CA ILE A 362 -39.66 19.31 -22.79
C ILE A 362 -40.86 18.79 -23.57
N GLY A 363 -41.07 17.47 -23.54
CA GLY A 363 -42.18 16.78 -24.18
C GLY A 363 -43.58 17.11 -23.62
N LYS A 364 -44.56 16.33 -24.05
CA LYS A 364 -45.97 16.43 -23.65
C LYS A 364 -46.26 15.64 -22.38
N ASN A 365 -47.19 16.14 -21.56
CA ASN A 365 -47.62 15.54 -20.29
C ASN A 365 -46.48 15.25 -19.29
N VAL A 366 -45.43 16.06 -19.29
CA VAL A 366 -44.28 15.89 -18.40
C VAL A 366 -44.56 16.56 -17.06
N THR A 367 -44.25 15.90 -15.95
CA THR A 367 -44.36 16.48 -14.60
C THR A 367 -42.99 16.64 -13.98
N ILE A 368 -42.58 17.89 -13.74
CA ILE A 368 -41.28 18.24 -13.16
C ILE A 368 -41.51 18.93 -11.81
N SER A 369 -41.00 18.33 -10.73
CA SER A 369 -41.08 18.89 -9.38
C SER A 369 -39.72 18.87 -8.69
N ASN A 370 -39.34 20.01 -8.09
CA ASN A 370 -38.12 20.13 -7.27
C ASN A 370 -36.84 19.63 -7.97
N SER A 371 -36.75 19.78 -9.30
CA SER A 371 -35.68 19.20 -10.10
C SER A 371 -34.86 20.28 -10.81
N TYR A 372 -33.60 19.95 -11.08
CA TYR A 372 -32.63 20.87 -11.67
C TYR A 372 -32.18 20.31 -13.01
N ILE A 373 -32.62 20.96 -14.10
CA ILE A 373 -32.34 20.54 -15.47
C ILE A 373 -31.41 21.58 -16.09
N TRP A 374 -30.22 21.16 -16.49
CA TRP A 374 -29.23 22.04 -17.11
C TRP A 374 -29.42 22.19 -18.62
N ASP A 375 -28.53 22.94 -19.25
CA ASP A 375 -28.66 23.37 -20.64
C ASP A 375 -28.68 22.20 -21.63
N ASN A 376 -29.41 22.38 -22.75
CA ASN A 376 -29.50 21.43 -23.87
C ASN A 376 -30.08 20.05 -23.50
N ALA A 377 -30.83 19.93 -22.40
CA ALA A 377 -31.48 18.69 -22.01
C ALA A 377 -32.74 18.42 -22.84
N ILE A 378 -32.95 17.15 -23.21
CA ILE A 378 -34.14 16.69 -23.95
C ILE A 378 -34.92 15.72 -23.08
N ILE A 379 -36.21 15.99 -22.86
CA ILE A 379 -37.09 15.19 -22.01
C ILE A 379 -38.26 14.68 -22.85
N GLY A 380 -38.40 13.36 -22.93
CA GLY A 380 -39.47 12.68 -23.67
C GLY A 380 -40.87 12.86 -23.08
N ASP A 381 -41.87 12.32 -23.78
CA ASP A 381 -43.29 12.46 -23.43
C ASP A 381 -43.68 11.58 -22.23
N ASN A 382 -44.66 12.04 -21.43
CA ASN A 382 -45.21 11.36 -20.25
C ASN A 382 -44.19 11.02 -19.14
N THR A 383 -43.07 11.75 -19.08
CA THR A 383 -42.01 11.53 -18.09
C THR A 383 -42.28 12.27 -16.78
N VAL A 384 -41.92 11.66 -15.65
CA VAL A 384 -42.07 12.24 -14.30
C VAL A 384 -40.70 12.38 -13.65
N ILE A 385 -40.35 13.61 -13.26
CA ILE A 385 -39.06 13.93 -12.65
C ILE A 385 -39.30 14.58 -11.29
N ASN A 386 -38.80 13.96 -10.23
CA ASN A 386 -38.98 14.42 -8.86
C ASN A 386 -37.65 14.43 -8.08
N HIS A 387 -37.22 15.61 -7.61
CA HIS A 387 -35.95 15.78 -6.87
C HIS A 387 -34.74 15.15 -7.56
N ALA A 388 -34.60 15.36 -8.87
CA ALA A 388 -33.48 14.85 -9.66
C ALA A 388 -32.66 16.00 -10.29
N ILE A 389 -31.38 15.71 -10.53
CA ILE A 389 -30.47 16.60 -11.27
C ILE A 389 -30.19 15.98 -12.63
N VAL A 390 -30.43 16.74 -13.69
CA VAL A 390 -30.23 16.34 -15.09
C VAL A 390 -29.19 17.27 -15.69
N ALA A 391 -27.99 16.75 -15.93
CA ALA A 391 -26.88 17.53 -16.42
C ALA A 391 -27.01 17.91 -17.91
N SER A 392 -26.05 18.71 -18.40
CA SER A 392 -26.13 19.28 -19.75
C SER A 392 -26.01 18.19 -20.81
N GLY A 393 -26.80 18.32 -21.88
CA GLY A 393 -26.82 17.39 -23.01
C GLY A 393 -27.49 16.04 -22.73
N ALA A 394 -28.02 15.82 -21.52
CA ALA A 394 -28.70 14.58 -21.17
C ALA A 394 -30.04 14.42 -21.93
N GLN A 395 -30.33 13.19 -22.34
CA GLN A 395 -31.54 12.82 -23.07
C GLN A 395 -32.33 11.79 -22.27
N ILE A 396 -33.53 12.16 -21.85
CA ILE A 396 -34.46 11.29 -21.12
C ILE A 396 -35.53 10.79 -22.08
N GLY A 397 -35.78 9.48 -22.07
CA GLY A 397 -36.78 8.81 -22.88
C GLY A 397 -38.22 9.18 -22.50
N SER A 398 -39.16 8.52 -23.17
CA SER A 398 -40.60 8.67 -22.93
C SER A 398 -41.10 7.62 -21.94
N ASN A 399 -42.08 8.02 -21.12
CA ASN A 399 -42.66 7.24 -20.01
C ASN A 399 -41.65 6.87 -18.90
N ASP A 400 -40.64 7.71 -18.69
CA ASP A 400 -39.64 7.47 -17.65
C ASP A 400 -40.05 8.06 -16.31
N VAL A 401 -39.62 7.44 -15.21
CA VAL A 401 -39.86 7.92 -13.85
C VAL A 401 -38.53 8.05 -13.12
N LEU A 402 -38.13 9.29 -12.85
CA LEU A 402 -36.95 9.60 -12.05
C LEU A 402 -37.38 9.85 -10.61
N SER A 403 -36.94 8.95 -9.72
CA SER A 403 -37.23 9.03 -8.30
C SER A 403 -36.31 10.04 -7.58
N PRO A 404 -36.64 10.48 -6.36
CA PRO A 404 -35.82 11.42 -5.60
C PRO A 404 -34.37 11.00 -5.41
N GLY A 405 -33.46 11.95 -5.60
CA GLY A 405 -32.02 11.76 -5.41
C GLY A 405 -31.26 11.24 -6.64
N VAL A 406 -31.94 11.03 -7.76
CA VAL A 406 -31.29 10.61 -9.01
C VAL A 406 -30.42 11.74 -9.58
N VAL A 407 -29.19 11.41 -9.96
CA VAL A 407 -28.25 12.31 -10.63
C VAL A 407 -27.88 11.73 -11.99
N VAL A 408 -28.27 12.42 -13.06
CA VAL A 408 -27.95 12.06 -14.45
C VAL A 408 -26.81 12.95 -14.92
N GLY A 409 -25.66 12.33 -15.22
CA GLY A 409 -24.44 12.99 -15.68
C GLY A 409 -24.55 13.57 -17.09
N PHE A 410 -23.49 14.27 -17.51
CA PHE A 410 -23.43 14.96 -18.80
C PHE A 410 -23.58 13.98 -19.96
N ASN A 411 -24.30 14.39 -21.01
CA ASN A 411 -24.55 13.62 -22.24
C ASN A 411 -25.13 12.20 -22.07
N VAL A 412 -25.63 11.86 -20.88
CA VAL A 412 -26.23 10.54 -20.62
C VAL A 412 -27.55 10.41 -21.36
N LYS A 413 -27.77 9.24 -21.96
CA LYS A 413 -29.03 8.90 -22.64
C LYS A 413 -29.75 7.78 -21.91
N ILE A 414 -30.96 8.06 -21.43
CA ILE A 414 -31.86 7.09 -20.80
C ILE A 414 -32.88 6.65 -21.86
N GLY A 415 -33.02 5.34 -22.04
CA GLY A 415 -34.01 4.72 -22.92
C GLY A 415 -35.42 4.73 -22.33
N ASN A 416 -36.42 4.49 -23.18
CA ASN A 416 -37.84 4.63 -22.82
C ASN A 416 -38.34 3.56 -21.82
N ASN A 417 -39.38 3.92 -21.05
CA ASN A 417 -40.08 3.07 -20.07
C ASN A 417 -39.19 2.60 -18.91
N LYS A 418 -38.31 3.48 -18.40
CA LYS A 418 -37.41 3.17 -17.27
C LYS A 418 -37.85 3.86 -15.98
N VAL A 419 -37.64 3.15 -14.88
CA VAL A 419 -37.85 3.69 -13.52
C VAL A 419 -36.50 3.66 -12.82
N LEU A 420 -35.94 4.83 -12.56
CA LEU A 420 -34.70 4.96 -11.80
C LEU A 420 -35.00 4.97 -10.31
N ALA A 421 -34.27 4.15 -9.56
CA ALA A 421 -34.41 4.04 -8.11
C ALA A 421 -33.88 5.30 -7.41
N ASN A 422 -34.23 5.45 -6.13
CA ASN A 422 -33.74 6.58 -5.34
C ASN A 422 -32.20 6.56 -5.29
N ASN A 423 -31.60 7.76 -5.32
CA ASN A 423 -30.15 7.96 -5.19
C ASN A 423 -29.26 7.31 -6.27
N THR A 424 -29.83 6.85 -7.38
CA THR A 424 -29.04 6.31 -8.50
C THR A 424 -28.28 7.41 -9.23
N ARG A 425 -26.97 7.22 -9.42
CA ARG A 425 -26.08 8.14 -10.14
C ARG A 425 -25.65 7.50 -11.46
N VAL A 426 -25.81 8.20 -12.59
CA VAL A 426 -25.51 7.69 -13.93
C VAL A 426 -24.52 8.61 -14.64
N VAL A 427 -23.50 8.04 -15.30
CA VAL A 427 -22.39 8.76 -15.98
C VAL A 427 -22.18 8.28 -17.41
N GLU A 428 -21.61 9.12 -18.28
CA GLU A 428 -21.34 8.78 -19.68
C GLU A 428 -20.19 7.76 -19.83
N SER A 429 -19.10 7.95 -19.07
CA SER A 429 -17.92 7.09 -19.06
C SER A 429 -17.64 6.53 -17.66
N PRO A 430 -17.15 5.28 -17.54
CA PRO A 430 -16.73 4.75 -16.24
C PRO A 430 -15.58 5.60 -15.69
N ILE A 431 -15.76 6.10 -14.48
CA ILE A 431 -14.70 6.84 -13.77
C ILE A 431 -13.85 5.79 -13.06
N VAL A 432 -12.74 5.39 -13.69
CA VAL A 432 -11.71 4.59 -13.04
C VAL A 432 -10.89 5.55 -12.19
N LYS A 433 -10.97 5.47 -10.85
CA LYS A 433 -10.03 6.19 -9.99
C LYS A 433 -8.64 5.59 -10.20
N GLU A 434 -7.77 6.31 -10.91
CA GLU A 434 -6.32 6.08 -10.82
C GLU A 434 -5.91 6.29 -9.36
N PHE A 435 -5.65 5.21 -8.64
CA PHE A 435 -4.96 5.28 -7.36
C PHE A 435 -3.52 5.68 -7.65
N GLU A 436 -3.27 6.99 -7.78
CA GLU A 436 -1.95 7.55 -7.49
C GLU A 436 -1.72 7.44 -5.99
N SER A 437 -1.22 6.29 -5.56
CA SER A 437 -0.41 6.23 -4.36
C SER A 437 0.80 7.13 -4.60
N PHE A 438 0.85 8.28 -3.92
CA PHE A 438 2.06 9.07 -3.76
C PHE A 438 3.20 8.17 -3.29
N ASP A 439 4.06 7.77 -4.22
CA ASP A 439 5.46 7.48 -3.93
C ASP A 439 6.28 8.35 -4.87
N ASP A 440 7.07 9.21 -4.24
CA ASP A 440 7.67 10.42 -4.78
C ASP A 440 8.91 10.06 -5.60
N SER A 441 8.83 10.16 -6.94
CA SER A 441 9.99 10.43 -7.80
C SER A 441 9.55 10.68 -9.24
N ALA A 442 9.30 11.96 -9.55
CA ALA A 442 9.19 12.46 -10.90
C ALA A 442 10.50 12.19 -11.68
N ASP A 443 10.36 11.54 -12.83
CA ASP A 443 11.20 11.78 -14.00
C ASP A 443 10.25 11.77 -15.20
N GLU A 444 9.77 12.96 -15.57
CA GLU A 444 9.13 13.22 -16.85
C GLU A 444 10.17 13.11 -17.97
N ASP A 445 9.92 12.20 -18.91
CA ASP A 445 10.26 12.32 -20.33
C ASP A 445 9.81 11.01 -21.01
N ASP A 446 8.68 11.03 -21.71
CA ASP A 446 8.67 11.04 -23.18
C ASP A 446 7.28 10.66 -23.72
N ASP A 447 6.83 11.46 -24.67
CA ASP A 447 5.59 11.34 -25.43
C ASP A 447 5.42 9.95 -26.08
N SER A 448 4.29 9.28 -25.82
CA SER A 448 3.72 8.35 -26.78
C SER A 448 2.20 8.21 -26.62
N GLU A 449 1.49 8.97 -27.45
CA GLU A 449 0.12 8.63 -27.88
C GLU A 449 0.08 7.15 -28.31
N THR A 450 -0.65 6.28 -27.61
CA THR A 450 -1.21 5.05 -28.21
C THR A 450 -2.44 4.50 -27.47
N ASN A 451 -3.61 4.71 -28.11
CA ASN A 451 -4.74 3.80 -28.30
C ASN A 451 -5.43 3.14 -27.09
N ILE A 452 -6.46 3.82 -26.58
CA ILE A 452 -7.58 3.22 -25.83
C ILE A 452 -8.60 2.68 -26.85
N GLU A 453 -8.58 1.38 -27.11
CA GLU A 453 -9.71 0.65 -27.73
C GLU A 453 -10.08 -0.57 -26.87
N SER A 454 -10.91 -0.33 -25.85
CA SER A 454 -11.83 -1.34 -25.33
C SER A 454 -13.04 -0.64 -24.71
N ALA A 455 -14.04 -0.33 -25.54
CA ALA A 455 -15.30 0.25 -25.12
C ALA A 455 -16.07 -0.77 -24.25
N GLU A 456 -16.17 -0.50 -22.94
CA GLU A 456 -17.12 -1.16 -22.06
C GLU A 456 -18.55 -0.90 -22.55
N LYS A 457 -19.42 -1.90 -22.47
CA LYS A 457 -20.81 -1.78 -22.94
C LYS A 457 -21.64 -1.04 -21.88
N PRO A 458 -22.51 -0.09 -22.27
CA PRO A 458 -23.37 0.64 -21.34
C PRO A 458 -24.30 -0.32 -20.57
N ASP A 459 -24.62 0.03 -19.33
CA ASP A 459 -25.45 -0.82 -18.46
C ASP A 459 -26.92 -0.82 -18.92
N SER A 460 -27.24 -1.75 -19.83
CA SER A 460 -28.57 -1.86 -20.45
C SER A 460 -29.71 -2.07 -19.45
N ASN A 461 -29.43 -2.52 -18.22
CA ASN A 461 -30.46 -2.70 -17.20
C ASN A 461 -30.98 -1.36 -16.69
N VAL A 462 -30.09 -0.41 -16.42
CA VAL A 462 -30.44 0.90 -15.88
C VAL A 462 -30.77 1.90 -17.00
N VAL A 463 -29.94 2.00 -18.03
CA VAL A 463 -30.14 2.98 -19.11
C VAL A 463 -31.00 2.47 -20.28
N GLY A 464 -31.25 1.15 -20.41
CA GLY A 464 -32.03 0.57 -21.50
C GLY A 464 -31.21 0.22 -22.76
N GLU A 465 -31.80 -0.53 -23.69
CA GLU A 465 -31.12 -1.05 -24.90
C GLU A 465 -30.61 0.06 -25.84
N ASP A 466 -31.30 1.21 -25.87
CA ASP A 466 -30.92 2.41 -26.64
C ASP A 466 -30.17 3.46 -25.80
N GLY A 467 -29.89 3.14 -24.53
CA GLY A 467 -29.31 4.04 -23.54
C GLY A 467 -27.79 4.03 -23.52
N VAL A 468 -27.20 5.18 -23.19
CA VAL A 468 -25.76 5.37 -23.05
C VAL A 468 -25.51 5.92 -21.64
N GLY A 469 -24.93 5.08 -20.79
CA GLY A 469 -24.49 5.46 -19.45
C GLY A 469 -24.16 4.26 -18.56
N PHE A 470 -23.36 4.52 -17.53
CA PHE A 470 -22.90 3.59 -16.51
C PHE A 470 -23.38 4.05 -15.13
N VAL A 471 -23.68 3.13 -14.23
CA VAL A 471 -24.01 3.49 -12.85
C VAL A 471 -22.72 3.80 -12.10
N TYR A 472 -22.69 4.92 -11.38
CA TYR A 472 -21.60 5.28 -10.48
C TYR A 472 -21.87 4.72 -9.08
N THR A 473 -20.99 3.86 -8.59
CA THR A 473 -20.95 3.34 -7.21
C THR A 473 -19.68 3.85 -6.52
N SER A 474 -19.82 4.46 -5.35
CA SER A 474 -18.67 4.85 -4.51
C SER A 474 -18.22 3.69 -3.62
N ASP A 475 -16.92 3.50 -3.45
CA ASP A 475 -16.32 2.40 -2.68
C ASP A 475 -16.79 2.32 -1.21
N LEU A 476 -17.31 3.42 -0.64
CA LEU A 476 -17.86 3.47 0.72
C LEU A 476 -19.30 2.95 0.86
N GLU A 477 -20.03 2.74 -0.25
CA GLU A 477 -21.39 2.18 -0.21
C GLU A 477 -21.40 0.65 -0.08
N GLU A 478 -20.25 -0.03 -0.26
CA GLU A 478 -20.13 -1.49 -0.12
C GLU A 478 -19.98 -1.97 1.34
N ASP A 479 -19.71 -1.07 2.30
CA ASP A 479 -19.46 -1.40 3.71
C ASP A 479 -20.70 -1.30 4.63
N SER A 480 -21.88 -0.98 4.10
CA SER A 480 -23.12 -0.90 4.90
C SER A 480 -24.10 -2.06 4.65
N ASP A 481 -23.62 -3.29 4.78
CA ASP A 481 -24.48 -4.48 4.88
C ASP A 481 -24.87 -4.73 6.35
N ASP A 482 -25.69 -3.83 6.90
CA ASP A 482 -26.53 -4.07 8.08
C ASP A 482 -28.00 -3.76 7.70
N ASP A 483 -28.60 -4.56 6.82
CA ASP A 483 -30.05 -4.54 6.60
C ASP A 483 -30.74 -5.38 7.69
N ASP A 484 -30.84 -4.81 8.89
CA ASP A 484 -31.77 -5.29 9.91
C ASP A 484 -33.14 -4.67 9.60
N GLY A 485 -33.99 -5.46 8.95
CA GLY A 485 -35.26 -5.03 8.38
C GLY A 485 -36.25 -4.50 9.41
N THR A 486 -36.21 -3.19 9.72
CA THR A 486 -37.33 -2.41 10.29
C THR A 486 -37.14 -0.90 10.10
N ASN A 487 -37.17 -0.39 8.87
CA ASN A 487 -37.25 1.07 8.63
C ASN A 487 -38.67 1.52 8.28
N GLN A 488 -39.52 1.61 9.30
CA GLN A 488 -40.76 2.40 9.29
C GLN A 488 -40.47 3.87 9.69
N TYR A 489 -39.65 4.60 8.92
CA TYR A 489 -39.57 6.06 9.03
C TYR A 489 -39.47 6.70 7.64
N SER A 490 -40.64 6.96 7.05
CA SER A 490 -40.83 7.56 5.73
C SER A 490 -40.65 9.09 5.76
N GLY A 491 -39.42 9.57 5.83
CA GLY A 491 -39.08 10.99 5.69
C GLY A 491 -38.10 11.23 4.55
N ILE A 492 -38.42 12.14 3.63
CA ILE A 492 -37.53 12.61 2.53
C ILE A 492 -36.14 13.05 3.02
N ILE A 493 -36.05 13.52 4.27
CA ILE A 493 -34.81 13.93 4.94
C ILE A 493 -33.82 12.75 5.11
N TYR A 494 -34.31 11.54 5.34
CA TYR A 494 -33.45 10.34 5.47
C TYR A 494 -32.98 9.81 4.11
N GLN A 495 -33.74 10.05 3.04
CA GLN A 495 -33.42 9.55 1.69
C GLN A 495 -32.30 10.35 1.01
N LEU A 496 -32.16 11.65 1.27
CA LEU A 496 -31.05 12.48 0.78
C LEU A 496 -29.71 12.19 1.49
N LYS A 497 -29.70 11.31 2.50
CA LYS A 497 -28.54 11.04 3.37
C LYS A 497 -27.48 10.15 2.71
N SER A 498 -27.87 9.16 1.90
CA SER A 498 -26.89 8.31 1.19
C SER A 498 -26.12 9.09 0.10
N LEU A 499 -26.65 10.23 -0.35
CA LEU A 499 -25.99 11.09 -1.32
C LEU A 499 -24.83 11.93 -0.75
N ASN A 500 -24.67 11.95 0.58
CA ASN A 500 -23.76 12.88 1.27
C ASN A 500 -22.47 12.21 1.78
N VAL A 501 -22.23 10.94 1.45
CA VAL A 501 -21.01 10.23 1.86
C VAL A 501 -19.85 10.69 0.97
N SER A 502 -18.81 11.24 1.59
CA SER A 502 -17.55 11.62 0.94
C SER A 502 -16.44 10.65 1.31
N ASP A 503 -15.67 10.22 0.32
CA ASP A 503 -14.54 9.28 0.45
C ASP A 503 -13.40 9.79 1.36
N GLU A 504 -13.40 11.07 1.70
CA GLU A 504 -12.29 11.79 2.36
C GLU A 504 -12.28 11.67 3.89
N SER A 505 -13.20 10.92 4.50
CA SER A 505 -13.19 10.69 5.97
C SER A 505 -11.97 9.88 6.46
N ILE A 506 -11.02 9.57 5.58
CA ILE A 506 -9.83 8.75 5.85
C ILE A 506 -8.60 9.60 6.22
N ALA A 507 -8.54 10.90 5.91
CA ALA A 507 -7.33 11.71 6.19
C ALA A 507 -7.17 12.15 7.66
N SER A 508 -8.24 12.14 8.47
CA SER A 508 -8.21 12.57 9.89
C SER A 508 -8.28 11.43 10.91
N VAL A 509 -8.17 10.17 10.46
CA VAL A 509 -8.05 9.00 11.34
C VAL A 509 -6.65 8.40 11.18
N THR A 510 -5.63 9.15 11.62
CA THR A 510 -4.43 8.50 12.17
C THR A 510 -4.90 7.58 13.28
N THR A 511 -4.69 6.28 13.11
CA THR A 511 -4.88 5.16 14.04
C THR A 511 -4.91 5.54 15.53
N GLN A 512 -6.05 6.06 16.02
CA GLN A 512 -6.44 5.82 17.40
C GLN A 512 -7.02 4.42 17.43
N LYS A 513 -6.22 3.47 17.91
CA LYS A 513 -6.70 2.16 18.34
C LYS A 513 -7.79 2.38 19.37
N VAL A 514 -9.05 2.41 18.93
CA VAL A 514 -10.20 2.32 19.82
C VAL A 514 -10.11 0.93 20.45
N LYS A 515 -9.63 0.86 21.69
CA LYS A 515 -9.79 -0.30 22.56
C LYS A 515 -11.29 -0.65 22.54
N LYS A 516 -11.64 -1.80 21.96
CA LYS A 516 -12.97 -2.41 22.05
C LYS A 516 -13.22 -2.76 23.52
N GLN A 517 -13.65 -1.79 24.32
CA GLN A 517 -14.27 -2.09 25.61
C GLN A 517 -15.67 -2.62 25.34
N GLN A 518 -15.83 -3.93 25.44
CA GLN A 518 -17.15 -4.55 25.64
C GLN A 518 -17.68 -4.12 27.01
N ARG A 519 -18.36 -2.97 27.11
CA ARG A 519 -19.20 -2.68 28.28
C ARG A 519 -20.50 -3.45 28.16
N LYS A 520 -20.62 -4.49 28.99
CA LYS A 520 -21.89 -5.15 29.29
C LYS A 520 -22.91 -4.10 29.76
N ASN A 521 -24.09 -4.16 29.16
CA ASN A 521 -25.29 -3.41 29.51
C ASN A 521 -25.55 -3.36 31.03
N ARG A 522 -25.65 -2.15 31.59
CA ARG A 522 -26.56 -1.84 32.69
C ARG A 522 -27.21 -0.48 32.46
N ARG A 523 -28.53 -0.50 32.25
CA ARG A 523 -29.41 0.66 32.29
C ARG A 523 -29.52 1.17 33.74
N SER A 524 -29.37 2.47 33.94
CA SER A 524 -30.30 3.29 34.74
C SER A 524 -29.92 4.77 34.68
N SER A 525 -30.90 5.59 34.34
CA SER A 525 -30.92 7.04 34.42
C SER A 525 -31.12 7.51 35.87
N VAL A 526 -30.21 8.32 36.44
CA VAL A 526 -30.50 9.31 37.50
C VAL A 526 -29.44 10.42 37.46
N ILE A 527 -29.90 11.67 37.53
CA ILE A 527 -29.13 12.88 37.81
C ILE A 527 -28.84 12.94 39.32
N SER A 528 -27.56 13.05 39.72
CA SER A 528 -27.20 13.82 40.92
C SER A 528 -25.71 14.19 40.90
N THR A 529 -25.48 15.48 41.12
CA THR A 529 -24.30 16.05 41.75
C THR A 529 -23.92 15.27 43.00
N ASP A 530 -22.68 14.80 43.09
CA ASP A 530 -21.95 14.70 44.36
C ASP A 530 -20.44 14.64 44.09
N PHE A 531 -19.76 15.53 44.83
CA PHE A 531 -18.34 15.70 44.97
C PHE A 531 -17.81 14.54 45.86
N GLU A 532 -16.56 14.12 45.62
CA GLU A 532 -15.80 13.05 46.33
C GLU A 532 -15.89 11.61 45.77
N ALA A 533 -15.06 11.34 44.76
CA ALA A 533 -14.25 10.12 44.63
C ALA A 533 -13.19 10.31 43.51
N PHE A 534 -12.28 11.27 43.72
CA PHE A 534 -11.00 11.28 43.00
C PHE A 534 -10.01 10.45 43.82
N SER A 535 -9.93 9.15 43.53
CA SER A 535 -8.74 8.32 43.80
C SER A 535 -9.00 6.92 43.22
N GLU A 536 -8.64 6.76 41.96
CA GLU A 536 -8.09 5.56 41.33
C GLU A 536 -8.04 5.97 39.85
N GLU A 537 -7.11 6.89 39.55
CA GLU A 537 -6.45 6.83 38.25
C GLU A 537 -6.12 5.35 38.04
N GLU A 538 -6.50 4.79 36.89
CA GLU A 538 -5.99 3.49 36.47
C GLU A 538 -4.46 3.66 36.45
N GLU A 539 -3.78 3.37 37.58
CA GLU A 539 -2.33 3.28 37.65
C GLU A 539 -1.96 2.40 36.48
N GLU A 540 -1.29 2.99 35.49
CA GLU A 540 -0.76 2.24 34.37
C GLU A 540 0.12 1.17 35.01
N ASP A 541 -0.36 -0.07 35.00
CA ASP A 541 0.35 -1.16 35.64
C ASP A 541 1.60 -1.41 34.77
N PHE A 542 2.76 -0.95 35.26
CA PHE A 542 4.03 -1.08 34.57
C PHE A 542 4.24 -2.52 34.11
N ALA A 543 3.85 -3.51 34.93
CA ALA A 543 3.99 -4.92 34.58
C ALA A 543 3.18 -5.28 33.32
N LYS A 544 1.97 -4.74 33.17
CA LYS A 544 1.09 -5.01 32.04
C LYS A 544 1.58 -4.36 30.74
N GLU A 545 2.03 -3.10 30.81
CA GLU A 545 2.54 -2.40 29.62
C GLU A 545 3.94 -2.91 29.23
N ALA A 546 4.81 -3.21 30.21
CA ALA A 546 6.11 -3.81 29.97
C ALA A 546 5.96 -5.21 29.36
N TYR A 547 5.04 -6.03 29.88
CA TYR A 547 4.69 -7.33 29.29
C TYR A 547 4.22 -7.17 27.84
N ALA A 548 3.27 -6.27 27.58
CA ALA A 548 2.75 -6.05 26.23
C ALA A 548 3.79 -5.49 25.26
N THR A 549 4.78 -4.74 25.76
CA THR A 549 5.90 -4.21 24.99
C THR A 549 6.86 -5.33 24.59
N VAL A 550 7.25 -6.17 25.54
CA VAL A 550 8.09 -7.35 25.27
C VAL A 550 7.35 -8.34 24.36
N GLU A 551 6.05 -8.56 24.56
CA GLU A 551 5.22 -9.42 23.71
C GLU A 551 5.10 -8.87 22.28
N ARG A 552 4.91 -7.56 22.09
CA ARG A 552 4.94 -6.92 20.77
C ARG A 552 6.29 -7.09 20.10
N ALA A 553 7.38 -6.88 20.83
CA ALA A 553 8.74 -7.07 20.34
C ALA A 553 8.97 -8.53 19.91
N LEU A 554 8.47 -9.49 20.69
CA LEU A 554 8.52 -10.93 20.40
C LEU A 554 7.69 -11.32 19.16
N ASN A 555 6.51 -10.73 18.98
CA ASN A 555 5.61 -11.06 17.87
C ASN A 555 6.04 -10.42 16.54
N ASN A 556 6.51 -9.17 16.59
CA ASN A 556 6.94 -8.41 15.42
C ASN A 556 8.42 -8.66 15.06
N ASN A 557 9.14 -9.47 15.85
CA ASN A 557 10.59 -9.67 15.76
C ASN A 557 11.37 -8.35 15.67
N HIS A 558 11.14 -7.46 16.65
CA HIS A 558 11.91 -6.23 16.77
C HIS A 558 13.38 -6.53 17.06
N ASP A 559 14.27 -5.60 16.73
CA ASP A 559 15.66 -5.69 17.14
C ASP A 559 15.80 -5.55 18.67
N LEU A 560 16.79 -6.22 19.25
CA LEU A 560 17.01 -6.28 20.69
C LEU A 560 17.20 -4.87 21.28
N ASP A 561 17.95 -4.02 20.57
CA ASP A 561 18.23 -2.64 20.99
C ASP A 561 16.97 -1.77 20.96
N THR A 562 16.06 -1.96 19.99
CA THR A 562 14.78 -1.24 19.95
C THR A 562 13.89 -1.63 21.12
N ALA A 563 13.77 -2.92 21.40
CA ALA A 563 12.96 -3.40 22.51
C ALA A 563 13.53 -2.99 23.88
N LEU A 564 14.86 -2.97 24.03
CA LEU A 564 15.52 -2.43 25.23
C LEU A 564 15.35 -0.91 25.36
N LEU A 565 15.36 -0.17 24.26
CA LEU A 565 15.11 1.27 24.29
C LEU A 565 13.68 1.56 24.76
N GLU A 566 12.68 0.88 24.18
CA GLU A 566 11.27 1.01 24.58
C GLU A 566 11.08 0.68 26.07
N LEU A 567 11.68 -0.42 26.53
CA LEU A 567 11.56 -0.86 27.92
C LEU A 567 12.27 0.10 28.89
N ASN A 568 13.45 0.62 28.51
CA ASN A 568 14.14 1.63 29.31
C ASN A 568 13.38 2.96 29.34
N THR A 569 12.76 3.37 28.23
CA THR A 569 11.90 4.57 28.21
C THR A 569 10.69 4.38 29.11
N LEU A 570 10.07 3.20 29.11
CA LEU A 570 8.92 2.88 29.96
C LEU A 570 9.32 2.85 31.45
N ARG A 571 10.48 2.25 31.76
CA ARG A 571 11.04 2.27 33.12
C ARG A 571 11.31 3.70 33.60
N MET A 572 11.86 4.55 32.73
CA MET A 572 12.14 5.96 33.05
C MET A 572 10.86 6.78 33.21
N SER A 573 9.84 6.55 32.39
CA SER A 573 8.57 7.29 32.47
C SER A 573 7.79 6.95 33.74
N MET A 574 7.85 5.69 34.19
CA MET A 574 7.12 5.21 35.37
C MET A 574 7.96 5.17 36.64
N ASN A 575 9.25 5.54 36.55
CA ASN A 575 10.22 5.56 37.65
C ASN A 575 10.31 4.21 38.42
N VAL A 576 10.40 3.12 37.67
CA VAL A 576 10.36 1.75 38.18
C VAL A 576 11.77 1.16 38.37
N THR A 577 11.94 0.26 39.35
CA THR A 577 13.21 -0.43 39.63
C THR A 577 13.54 -1.51 38.59
N TYR A 578 14.83 -1.89 38.47
CA TYR A 578 15.21 -2.99 37.56
C TYR A 578 14.66 -4.36 37.99
N HIS A 579 14.28 -4.53 39.26
CA HIS A 579 13.64 -5.76 39.73
C HIS A 579 12.29 -6.00 39.05
N GLU A 580 11.43 -4.98 38.99
CA GLU A 580 10.11 -5.06 38.33
C GLU A 580 10.23 -5.23 36.81
N VAL A 581 11.25 -4.62 36.19
CA VAL A 581 11.62 -4.85 34.78
C VAL A 581 11.97 -6.32 34.54
N ARG A 582 12.82 -6.91 35.38
CA ARG A 582 13.21 -8.32 35.30
C ARG A 582 12.00 -9.23 35.51
N LEU A 583 11.08 -8.88 36.40
CA LEU A 583 9.84 -9.61 36.61
C LEU A 583 8.99 -9.62 35.34
N ALA A 584 8.70 -8.46 34.76
CA ALA A 584 7.85 -8.34 33.57
C ALA A 584 8.46 -9.00 32.32
N THR A 585 9.77 -8.85 32.11
CA THR A 585 10.50 -9.49 31.00
C THR A 585 10.54 -11.00 31.15
N THR A 586 10.80 -11.51 32.36
CA THR A 586 10.80 -12.95 32.64
C THR A 586 9.40 -13.54 32.47
N ASP A 587 8.36 -12.83 32.90
CA ASP A 587 6.97 -13.26 32.71
C ASP A 587 6.62 -13.35 31.21
N ALA A 588 6.98 -12.34 30.41
CA ALA A 588 6.77 -12.34 28.97
C ALA A 588 7.52 -13.47 28.25
N LEU A 589 8.78 -13.72 28.61
CA LEU A 589 9.56 -14.80 27.99
C LEU A 589 9.04 -16.18 28.38
N VAL A 590 8.73 -16.42 29.66
CA VAL A 590 8.22 -17.70 30.15
C VAL A 590 6.81 -17.96 29.61
N ASN A 591 5.90 -16.98 29.62
CA ASN A 591 4.57 -17.16 29.03
C ASN A 591 4.65 -17.41 27.53
N LYS A 592 5.62 -16.80 26.82
CA LYS A 592 5.83 -17.13 25.40
C LYS A 592 6.35 -18.55 25.18
N ILE A 593 7.20 -19.06 26.09
CA ILE A 593 7.62 -20.46 26.08
C ILE A 593 6.40 -21.36 26.32
N ILE A 594 5.56 -21.04 27.31
CA ILE A 594 4.34 -21.78 27.63
C ILE A 594 3.35 -21.73 26.45
N ASP A 595 3.17 -20.60 25.79
CA ASP A 595 2.36 -20.46 24.59
C ASP A 595 2.88 -21.40 23.50
N PHE A 596 4.19 -21.47 23.28
CA PHE A 596 4.76 -22.36 22.28
C PHE A 596 4.57 -23.85 22.62
N ILE A 597 4.56 -24.20 23.92
CA ILE A 597 4.29 -25.55 24.42
C ILE A 597 2.79 -25.88 24.32
N THR A 598 1.90 -25.01 24.80
CA THR A 598 0.44 -25.23 24.83
C THR A 598 -0.18 -25.21 23.44
N THR A 599 0.42 -24.48 22.50
CA THR A 599 0.04 -24.52 21.07
C THR A 599 0.73 -25.66 20.29
N ASP A 600 1.47 -26.54 20.98
CA ASP A 600 2.22 -27.69 20.44
C ASP A 600 3.19 -27.31 19.28
N THR A 601 3.63 -26.05 19.23
CA THR A 601 4.50 -25.57 18.13
C THR A 601 5.97 -25.95 18.32
N LEU A 602 6.44 -26.09 19.56
CA LEU A 602 7.82 -26.42 19.93
C LEU A 602 7.84 -27.19 21.25
N ASP A 603 8.65 -28.25 21.34
CA ASP A 603 8.94 -28.93 22.62
C ASP A 603 9.56 -27.98 23.64
N ALA A 604 9.30 -28.20 24.94
CA ALA A 604 9.78 -27.35 26.03
C ALA A 604 11.28 -27.03 25.95
N LYS A 605 12.10 -28.01 25.58
CA LYS A 605 13.55 -27.82 25.37
C LYS A 605 13.88 -26.88 24.21
N ASN A 606 13.20 -27.04 23.09
CA ASN A 606 13.45 -26.25 21.87
C ASN A 606 12.86 -24.84 21.98
N ALA A 607 11.70 -24.69 22.63
CA ALA A 607 11.07 -23.41 22.90
C ALA A 607 11.94 -22.54 23.82
N ALA A 608 12.39 -23.11 24.95
CA ALA A 608 13.29 -22.42 25.88
C ALA A 608 14.61 -22.03 25.20
N THR A 609 15.26 -22.96 24.49
CA THR A 609 16.53 -22.69 23.81
C THR A 609 16.40 -21.58 22.76
N LYS A 610 15.31 -21.57 21.98
CA LYS A 610 15.08 -20.55 20.95
C LYS A 610 14.86 -19.16 21.54
N ILE A 611 14.04 -19.07 22.58
CA ILE A 611 13.71 -17.78 23.21
C ILE A 611 14.92 -17.24 23.96
N PHE A 612 15.57 -18.05 24.81
CA PHE A 612 16.72 -17.59 25.60
C PHE A 612 17.96 -17.30 24.75
N ASN A 613 18.23 -18.01 23.64
CA ASN A 613 19.37 -17.66 22.78
C ASN A 613 19.20 -16.31 22.08
N HIS A 614 17.97 -15.93 21.73
CA HIS A 614 17.72 -14.67 21.04
C HIS A 614 17.51 -13.49 22.00
N TRP A 615 16.73 -13.71 23.06
CA TRP A 615 16.30 -12.65 24.00
C TRP A 615 17.03 -12.69 25.35
N GLY A 616 17.74 -13.77 25.67
CA GLY A 616 18.60 -13.84 26.86
C GLY A 616 19.62 -12.71 26.99
N PRO A 617 20.23 -12.20 25.89
CA PRO A 617 21.10 -11.03 25.94
C PRO A 617 20.45 -9.74 26.49
N MET A 618 19.11 -9.65 26.58
CA MET A 618 18.43 -8.51 27.23
C MET A 618 18.83 -8.35 28.70
N TYR A 619 19.05 -9.46 29.42
CA TYR A 619 19.36 -9.42 30.85
C TYR A 619 20.75 -8.82 31.13
N LYS A 620 21.67 -8.84 30.17
CA LYS A 620 23.00 -8.21 30.28
C LYS A 620 22.94 -6.71 30.56
N ARG A 621 21.85 -6.03 30.18
CA ARG A 621 21.64 -4.59 30.45
C ARG A 621 20.60 -4.33 31.55
N GLN A 622 20.19 -5.37 32.28
CA GLN A 622 19.23 -5.29 33.39
C GLN A 622 19.83 -5.77 34.72
N VAL A 623 20.96 -6.48 34.67
CA VAL A 623 21.68 -7.04 35.81
C VAL A 623 23.10 -6.49 35.79
N PHE A 624 23.50 -5.82 36.87
CA PHE A 624 24.81 -5.18 36.97
C PHE A 624 25.62 -5.63 38.19
N ASN A 625 24.94 -6.07 39.26
CA ASN A 625 25.57 -6.49 40.51
C ASN A 625 25.34 -7.98 40.78
N ASP A 626 26.21 -8.59 41.58
CA ASP A 626 26.12 -10.00 42.01
C ASP A 626 24.79 -10.31 42.72
N GLU A 627 24.31 -9.40 43.56
CA GLU A 627 23.01 -9.52 44.24
C GLU A 627 21.83 -9.54 43.24
N GLU A 628 21.96 -8.83 42.11
CA GLU A 628 20.92 -8.82 41.06
C GLU A 628 20.93 -10.09 40.19
N GLN A 629 22.08 -10.75 40.06
CA GLN A 629 22.18 -12.06 39.41
C GLN A 629 21.43 -13.12 40.22
N VAL A 630 21.59 -13.12 41.55
CA VAL A 630 20.86 -13.99 42.47
C VAL A 630 19.35 -13.66 42.48
N ASP A 631 18.99 -12.38 42.45
CA ASP A 631 17.60 -11.93 42.31
C ASP A 631 16.95 -12.44 41.01
N LEU A 632 17.64 -12.35 39.87
CA LEU A 632 17.16 -12.88 38.60
C LEU A 632 16.88 -14.40 38.66
N LEU A 633 17.79 -15.16 39.30
CA LEU A 633 17.63 -16.60 39.50
C LEU A 633 16.41 -16.93 40.38
N ASN A 634 16.15 -16.13 41.42
CA ASN A 634 14.96 -16.26 42.25
C ASN A 634 13.66 -15.98 41.46
N ILE A 635 13.65 -14.92 40.63
CA ILE A 635 12.49 -14.59 39.77
C ILE A 635 12.20 -15.72 38.79
N PHE A 636 13.23 -16.30 38.15
CA PHE A 636 13.06 -17.45 37.26
C PHE A 636 12.48 -18.65 37.99
N GLN A 637 12.99 -18.95 39.19
CA GLN A 637 12.47 -20.05 39.99
C GLN A 637 11.01 -19.84 40.38
N ASP A 638 10.64 -18.64 40.85
CA ASP A 638 9.27 -18.33 41.27
C ASP A 638 8.28 -18.45 40.11
N LYS A 639 8.62 -17.91 38.95
CA LYS A 639 7.76 -17.97 37.77
C LYS A 639 7.65 -19.39 37.22
N VAL A 640 8.75 -20.12 37.13
CA VAL A 640 8.75 -21.50 36.61
C VAL A 640 8.07 -22.48 37.58
N ALA A 641 8.10 -22.20 38.90
CA ALA A 641 7.35 -22.98 39.89
C ALA A 641 5.82 -22.89 39.70
N THR A 642 5.32 -21.76 39.18
CA THR A 642 3.90 -21.60 38.86
C THR A 642 3.46 -22.29 37.55
N ALA A 643 4.41 -22.75 36.73
CA ALA A 643 4.14 -23.44 35.47
C ALA A 643 3.90 -24.95 35.65
N ASP A 644 3.32 -25.61 34.63
CA ASP A 644 2.94 -27.03 34.72
C ASP A 644 4.12 -27.96 35.05
N LYS A 645 3.84 -28.95 35.91
CA LYS A 645 4.84 -29.88 36.48
C LYS A 645 5.54 -30.78 35.45
N SER A 646 5.03 -30.88 34.23
CA SER A 646 5.61 -31.74 33.19
C SER A 646 6.85 -31.14 32.51
N PHE A 647 7.00 -29.82 32.50
CA PHE A 647 8.09 -29.14 31.78
C PHE A 647 8.83 -28.07 32.60
N ASN A 648 8.36 -27.73 33.80
CA ASN A 648 8.99 -26.72 34.66
C ASN A 648 10.48 -27.00 34.96
N GLN A 649 10.87 -28.25 35.23
CA GLN A 649 12.26 -28.63 35.46
C GLN A 649 13.17 -28.33 34.25
N VAL A 650 12.65 -28.55 33.04
CA VAL A 650 13.41 -28.38 31.80
C VAL A 650 13.62 -26.91 31.48
N ILE A 651 12.60 -26.06 31.73
CA ILE A 651 12.68 -24.62 31.49
C ILE A 651 13.72 -23.99 32.43
N LEU A 652 13.69 -24.31 33.73
CA LEU A 652 14.65 -23.73 34.69
C LEU A 652 16.09 -24.17 34.38
N PHE A 653 16.32 -25.47 34.14
CA PHE A 653 17.65 -25.99 33.80
C PHE A 653 18.25 -25.29 32.56
N LEU A 654 17.46 -25.13 31.50
CA LEU A 654 17.94 -24.50 30.27
C LEU A 654 18.16 -23.00 30.43
N ALA A 655 17.31 -22.31 31.20
CA ALA A 655 17.48 -20.89 31.48
C ALA A 655 18.82 -20.63 32.20
N VAL A 656 19.11 -21.37 33.28
CA VAL A 656 20.36 -21.23 34.04
C VAL A 656 21.58 -21.54 33.18
N ARG A 657 21.53 -22.66 32.43
CA ARG A 657 22.65 -23.09 31.56
C ARG A 657 22.95 -22.08 30.44
N ILE A 658 21.91 -21.56 29.76
CA ILE A 658 22.09 -20.60 28.66
C ILE A 658 22.55 -19.24 29.19
N LEU A 659 22.05 -18.79 30.33
CA LEU A 659 22.50 -17.54 30.95
C LEU A 659 23.96 -17.62 31.44
N TYR A 660 24.41 -18.80 31.87
CA TYR A 660 25.82 -19.08 32.14
C TYR A 660 26.66 -19.07 30.84
N GLU A 661 26.23 -19.78 29.78
CA GLU A 661 26.91 -19.79 28.47
C GLU A 661 27.03 -18.39 27.82
N LEU A 662 26.15 -17.45 28.19
CA LEU A 662 26.14 -16.07 27.68
C LEU A 662 26.94 -15.08 28.56
N ASP A 663 27.65 -15.56 29.59
CA ASP A 663 28.39 -14.75 30.58
C ASP A 663 27.50 -13.70 31.28
N ILE A 664 26.23 -14.04 31.56
CA ILE A 664 25.29 -13.17 32.31
C ILE A 664 25.25 -13.56 33.79
N LEU A 665 25.41 -14.85 34.08
CA LEU A 665 25.49 -15.39 35.43
C LEU A 665 26.88 -15.96 35.68
N GLU A 666 27.52 -15.51 36.74
CA GLU A 666 28.81 -16.05 37.18
C GLU A 666 28.62 -17.32 38.02
N GLU A 667 29.62 -18.20 37.95
CA GLU A 667 29.62 -19.49 38.63
C GLU A 667 29.41 -19.36 40.15
N GLU A 668 30.17 -18.47 40.79
CA GLU A 668 30.04 -18.21 42.23
C GLU A 668 28.61 -17.82 42.64
N ASN A 669 27.91 -17.06 41.79
CA ASN A 669 26.57 -16.54 42.11
C ASN A 669 25.49 -17.60 41.90
N ILE A 670 25.69 -18.55 40.97
CA ILE A 670 24.85 -19.73 40.81
C ILE A 670 24.99 -20.65 42.03
N LEU A 671 26.22 -20.84 42.53
CA LEU A 671 26.48 -21.64 43.74
C LEU A 671 25.93 -20.96 45.00
N LYS A 672 26.10 -19.64 45.16
CA LYS A 672 25.49 -18.84 46.24
C LYS A 672 23.97 -18.96 46.23
N TRP A 673 23.34 -18.82 45.06
CA TRP A 673 21.89 -19.03 44.90
C TRP A 673 21.46 -20.45 45.28
N TRP A 674 22.24 -21.47 44.90
CA TRP A 674 21.94 -22.85 45.25
C TRP A 674 22.01 -23.10 46.77
N SER A 675 23.03 -22.54 47.45
CA SER A 675 23.22 -22.67 48.90
C SER A 675 22.23 -21.85 49.74
N ASP A 676 21.84 -20.66 49.28
CA ASP A 676 20.91 -19.77 50.03
C ASP A 676 19.46 -20.28 50.05
N SER A 677 19.17 -21.27 49.21
CA SER A 677 17.80 -21.66 48.88
C SER A 677 17.28 -22.87 49.66
N GLU A 678 17.75 -23.08 50.90
CA GLU A 678 17.14 -24.00 51.88
C GLU A 678 15.73 -23.54 52.34
N ARG A 679 14.90 -23.03 51.44
CA ARG A 679 13.46 -22.82 51.69
C ARG A 679 12.73 -24.12 51.38
N GLU A 680 12.18 -24.75 52.41
CA GLU A 680 11.52 -26.07 52.43
C GLU A 680 10.19 -26.13 51.64
N ASP A 681 10.08 -25.54 50.45
CA ASP A 681 8.86 -25.61 49.62
C ASP A 681 8.94 -26.78 48.61
N PRO A 682 8.02 -27.77 48.67
CA PRO A 682 8.09 -28.97 47.82
C PRO A 682 8.03 -28.68 46.31
N ASP A 683 7.41 -27.58 45.88
CA ASP A 683 7.36 -27.22 44.46
C ASP A 683 8.72 -26.68 43.95
N TYR A 684 9.50 -25.96 44.77
CA TYR A 684 10.85 -25.52 44.40
C TYR A 684 11.85 -26.67 44.31
N VAL A 685 11.75 -27.63 45.24
CA VAL A 685 12.56 -28.86 45.22
C VAL A 685 12.30 -29.65 43.94
N HIS A 686 11.04 -29.71 43.49
CA HIS A 686 10.68 -30.37 42.24
C HIS A 686 11.34 -29.67 41.04
N VAL A 687 11.20 -28.35 40.88
CA VAL A 687 11.71 -27.63 39.69
C VAL A 687 13.23 -27.75 39.56
N ARG A 688 13.95 -27.88 40.66
CA ARG A 688 15.43 -27.95 40.69
C ARG A 688 16.03 -29.32 40.36
N GLY A 689 15.21 -30.36 40.21
CA GLY A 689 15.70 -31.74 40.05
C GLY A 689 16.68 -31.96 38.87
N LEU A 690 16.47 -31.30 37.73
CA LEU A 690 17.39 -31.36 36.60
C LEU A 690 18.59 -30.41 36.74
N THR A 691 18.39 -29.25 37.37
CA THR A 691 19.45 -28.26 37.63
C THR A 691 20.52 -28.79 38.57
N GLN A 692 20.19 -29.72 39.46
CA GLN A 692 21.15 -30.37 40.35
C GLN A 692 22.32 -31.04 39.59
N GLN A 693 22.05 -31.69 38.44
CA GLN A 693 23.11 -32.34 37.65
C GLN A 693 24.09 -31.34 37.03
N PHE A 694 23.62 -30.12 36.73
CA PHE A 694 24.48 -29.05 36.21
C PHE A 694 25.38 -28.47 37.30
N ILE A 695 24.86 -28.37 38.52
CA ILE A 695 25.60 -27.82 39.65
C ILE A 695 26.71 -28.76 40.10
N THR A 696 26.45 -30.07 40.13
CA THR A 696 27.51 -31.07 40.36
C THR A 696 28.60 -31.01 39.29
N TRP A 697 28.25 -30.71 38.03
CA TRP A 697 29.24 -30.51 36.97
C TRP A 697 30.07 -29.24 37.16
N LEU A 698 29.47 -28.13 37.63
CA LEU A 698 30.21 -26.91 37.95
C LEU A 698 31.20 -27.14 39.09
N GLU A 699 30.77 -27.80 40.18
CA GLU A 699 31.64 -28.16 41.31
C GLU A 699 32.82 -29.07 40.87
N ASP A 700 32.60 -30.01 39.95
CA ASP A 700 33.65 -30.88 39.41
C ASP A 700 34.61 -30.16 38.44
N ALA A 701 34.12 -29.14 37.71
CA ALA A 701 34.91 -28.38 36.73
C ALA A 701 35.89 -27.40 37.39
N GLU A 702 35.55 -26.88 38.57
CA GLU A 702 36.42 -26.01 39.37
C GLU A 702 37.72 -26.74 39.76
N GLU A 703 37.65 -28.04 40.12
CA GLU A 703 38.80 -28.87 40.48
C GLU A 703 39.81 -29.10 39.33
N GLU A 704 39.39 -29.03 38.06
CA GLU A 704 40.28 -29.23 36.90
C GLU A 704 40.98 -27.93 36.41
N SER A 705 40.47 -26.76 36.80
CA SER A 705 40.91 -25.47 36.25
C SER A 705 42.16 -24.86 36.90
N GLU A 706 42.58 -25.33 38.08
CA GLU A 706 43.74 -24.78 38.81
C GLU A 706 45.12 -25.11 38.17
N GLU A 707 45.20 -25.95 37.14
CA GLU A 707 46.48 -26.48 36.64
C GLU A 707 47.01 -25.91 35.30
N SER A 708 46.34 -24.96 34.62
CA SER A 708 46.69 -24.74 33.20
C SER A 708 46.65 -23.34 32.55
N ASP A 709 46.75 -22.21 33.27
CA ASP A 709 46.74 -20.88 32.61
C ASP A 709 47.86 -19.91 33.03
N GLU A 710 49.06 -20.08 32.46
CA GLU A 710 50.02 -19.00 32.23
C GLU A 710 50.64 -19.15 30.83
N GLU A 711 50.06 -18.54 29.78
CA GLU A 711 50.81 -17.94 28.65
C GLU A 711 49.90 -17.38 27.53
N ARG A 712 49.95 -16.05 27.35
CA ARG A 712 50.01 -15.25 26.09
C ARG A 712 48.98 -14.14 25.95
N LEU A 713 49.49 -12.92 26.13
CA LEU A 713 48.94 -11.69 25.56
C LEU A 713 50.01 -11.08 24.64
N ILE A 714 49.82 -11.10 23.32
CA ILE A 714 50.62 -10.29 22.37
C ILE A 714 49.70 -9.67 21.32
N LEU A 715 49.67 -8.34 21.30
CA LEU A 715 49.12 -7.48 20.26
C LEU A 715 50.03 -7.49 19.02
N ILE A 716 49.45 -7.57 17.81
CA ILE A 716 50.15 -7.38 16.53
C ILE A 716 49.52 -6.19 15.79
N PRO A 717 50.30 -5.23 15.24
CA PRO A 717 49.79 -4.21 14.33
C PRO A 717 49.78 -4.70 12.86
N GLU A 718 48.71 -4.38 12.13
CA GLU A 718 48.52 -4.69 10.71
C GLU A 718 49.55 -3.99 9.80
N ILE A 719 50.21 -4.77 8.95
CA ILE A 719 51.11 -4.32 7.88
C ILE A 719 50.29 -4.18 6.59
N MET A 720 50.17 -2.96 6.05
CA MET A 720 49.64 -2.73 4.70
C MET A 720 50.60 -3.32 3.66
N THR A 721 50.14 -4.34 2.93
CA THR A 721 50.83 -4.85 1.74
C THR A 721 50.09 -4.40 0.48
N THR A 722 50.86 -3.92 -0.49
CA THR A 722 50.43 -3.41 -1.79
C THR A 722 49.63 -4.45 -2.58
N SER A 723 48.32 -4.28 -2.71
CA SER A 723 47.46 -5.19 -3.50
C SER A 723 47.32 -4.72 -4.96
N SER A 724 47.48 -5.63 -5.91
CA SER A 724 47.08 -5.46 -7.30
C SER A 724 45.58 -5.18 -7.41
N ILE A 725 45.19 -4.10 -8.11
CA ILE A 725 43.80 -3.71 -8.35
C ILE A 725 43.20 -4.62 -9.44
N TYR A 726 42.00 -5.15 -9.19
CA TYR A 726 41.22 -5.94 -10.16
C TYR A 726 40.21 -5.06 -10.90
N ASP A 727 39.76 -5.49 -12.08
CA ASP A 727 38.66 -4.79 -12.75
C ASP A 727 37.33 -5.11 -12.07
N VAL A 728 37.12 -6.41 -11.75
CA VAL A 728 35.87 -6.89 -11.14
C VAL A 728 36.16 -7.89 -10.02
N ILE A 729 35.48 -7.73 -8.89
CA ILE A 729 35.39 -8.76 -7.84
C ILE A 729 34.00 -9.40 -7.88
N VAL A 730 33.94 -10.73 -7.94
CA VAL A 730 32.70 -11.50 -7.85
C VAL A 730 32.66 -12.23 -6.51
N VAL A 731 31.64 -11.92 -5.71
CA VAL A 731 31.42 -12.54 -4.40
C VAL A 731 30.44 -13.69 -4.54
N GLY A 732 30.88 -14.91 -4.26
CA GLY A 732 30.10 -16.13 -4.38
C GLY A 732 30.28 -16.83 -5.72
N ALA A 733 30.69 -18.10 -5.68
CA ALA A 733 30.80 -19.03 -6.80
C ALA A 733 29.66 -20.06 -6.76
N GLY A 734 28.42 -19.57 -6.71
CA GLY A 734 27.19 -20.34 -6.97
C GLY A 734 26.97 -20.57 -8.47
N VAL A 735 25.73 -20.60 -8.97
CA VAL A 735 25.49 -20.77 -10.42
C VAL A 735 25.88 -19.52 -11.21
N VAL A 736 25.51 -18.36 -10.68
CA VAL A 736 25.60 -17.12 -11.45
C VAL A 736 26.98 -16.46 -11.38
N GLY A 737 27.65 -16.54 -10.23
CA GLY A 737 29.00 -15.98 -10.03
C GLY A 737 30.03 -16.47 -11.07
N PRO A 738 30.22 -17.78 -11.27
CA PRO A 738 31.11 -18.31 -12.29
C PRO A 738 30.69 -17.92 -13.70
N SER A 739 29.37 -17.85 -13.94
CA SER A 739 28.82 -17.47 -15.25
C SER A 739 29.19 -16.03 -15.64
N ILE A 740 29.02 -15.07 -14.73
CA ILE A 740 29.38 -13.67 -14.98
C ILE A 740 30.90 -13.45 -14.96
N ALA A 741 31.63 -14.14 -14.06
CA ALA A 741 33.09 -14.06 -13.98
C ALA A 741 33.76 -14.54 -15.27
N THR A 742 33.33 -15.70 -15.80
CA THR A 742 33.82 -16.25 -17.08
C THR A 742 33.54 -15.28 -18.22
N ALA A 743 32.31 -14.75 -18.31
CA ALA A 743 31.93 -13.85 -19.38
C ALA A 743 32.77 -12.57 -19.41
N LEU A 744 32.97 -11.93 -18.25
CA LEU A 744 33.78 -10.72 -18.13
C LEU A 744 35.28 -11.00 -18.37
N ALA A 745 35.78 -12.15 -17.93
CA ALA A 745 37.15 -12.58 -18.16
C ALA A 745 37.46 -12.82 -19.65
N ARG A 746 36.55 -13.47 -20.38
CA ARG A 746 36.66 -13.68 -21.83
C ARG A 746 36.57 -12.38 -22.63
N GLN A 747 35.86 -11.37 -22.11
CA GLN A 747 35.84 -10.02 -22.66
C GLN A 747 37.12 -9.22 -22.35
N GLY A 748 38.09 -9.80 -21.63
CA GLY A 748 39.40 -9.20 -21.35
C GLY A 748 39.49 -8.43 -20.02
N ARG A 749 38.51 -8.55 -19.12
CA ARG A 749 38.58 -7.98 -17.77
C ARG A 749 39.37 -8.88 -16.83
N LYS A 750 40.15 -8.29 -15.91
CA LYS A 750 40.79 -9.04 -14.83
C LYS A 750 39.81 -9.26 -13.68
N VAL A 751 39.40 -10.50 -13.44
CA VAL A 751 38.34 -10.83 -12.47
C VAL A 751 38.91 -11.60 -11.28
N LEU A 752 38.49 -11.23 -10.07
CA LEU A 752 38.71 -12.02 -8.85
C LEU A 752 37.39 -12.64 -8.40
N ILE A 753 37.30 -13.95 -8.25
CA ILE A 753 36.13 -14.63 -7.68
C ILE A 753 36.45 -15.22 -6.30
N VAL A 754 35.60 -14.90 -5.32
CA VAL A 754 35.77 -15.33 -3.92
C VAL A 754 34.59 -16.20 -3.51
N GLU A 755 34.86 -17.40 -2.99
CA GLU A 755 33.84 -18.32 -2.49
C GLU A 755 34.29 -18.92 -1.17
N ARG A 756 33.34 -19.13 -0.25
CA ARG A 756 33.63 -19.70 1.07
C ARG A 756 34.13 -21.12 0.99
N ASP A 757 33.50 -21.92 0.13
CA ASP A 757 33.79 -23.34 -0.03
C ASP A 757 33.71 -23.76 -1.50
N TRP A 758 34.87 -24.14 -2.04
CA TRP A 758 34.98 -24.58 -3.43
C TRP A 758 34.68 -26.06 -3.63
N SER A 759 34.51 -26.83 -2.56
CA SER A 759 34.11 -28.23 -2.63
C SER A 759 32.71 -28.39 -3.23
N LYS A 760 32.41 -29.61 -3.70
CA LYS A 760 31.14 -29.93 -4.35
C LYS A 760 29.98 -29.76 -3.35
N PRO A 761 29.03 -28.83 -3.57
CA PRO A 761 27.94 -28.65 -2.64
C PRO A 761 26.93 -29.79 -2.76
N ASP A 762 26.44 -30.25 -1.61
CA ASP A 762 25.33 -31.18 -1.54
C ASP A 762 24.05 -30.41 -1.19
N ARG A 763 23.26 -30.06 -2.22
CA ARG A 763 22.03 -29.25 -2.11
C ARG A 763 20.90 -29.90 -2.89
N ILE A 764 19.67 -29.69 -2.42
CA ILE A 764 18.42 -30.18 -3.06
C ILE A 764 17.73 -29.13 -3.93
N VAL A 765 18.33 -27.94 -4.04
CA VAL A 765 17.80 -26.80 -4.82
C VAL A 765 18.60 -26.63 -6.10
N GLY A 766 17.96 -26.15 -7.17
CA GLY A 766 18.63 -25.88 -8.44
C GLY A 766 19.05 -27.14 -9.20
N GLU A 767 18.19 -28.16 -9.22
CA GLU A 767 18.42 -29.45 -9.91
C GLU A 767 17.66 -29.56 -11.24
N LEU A 768 16.80 -28.61 -11.58
CA LEU A 768 16.05 -28.57 -12.85
C LEU A 768 16.25 -27.20 -13.50
N LEU A 769 16.72 -27.20 -14.75
CA LEU A 769 16.98 -26.01 -15.54
C LEU A 769 15.97 -25.93 -16.70
N GLN A 770 15.22 -24.83 -16.73
CA GLN A 770 14.25 -24.57 -17.79
C GLN A 770 14.93 -24.35 -19.15
N PRO A 771 14.21 -24.52 -20.29
CA PRO A 771 14.75 -24.28 -21.63
C PRO A 771 15.42 -22.91 -21.81
N ALA A 772 14.85 -21.83 -21.25
CA ALA A 772 15.47 -20.49 -21.31
C ALA A 772 16.78 -20.38 -20.51
N GLY A 773 17.02 -21.27 -19.55
CA GLY A 773 18.29 -21.36 -18.83
C GLY A 773 19.38 -22.04 -19.67
N ILE A 774 19.03 -23.12 -20.38
CA ILE A 774 19.93 -23.77 -21.35
C ILE A 774 20.28 -22.79 -22.47
N LYS A 775 19.29 -22.02 -22.94
CA LYS A 775 19.50 -20.93 -23.88
C LYS A 775 20.55 -19.94 -23.37
N ALA A 776 20.44 -19.48 -22.12
CA ALA A 776 21.41 -18.57 -21.52
C ALA A 776 22.82 -19.18 -21.40
N LEU A 777 22.95 -20.47 -21.06
CA LEU A 777 24.24 -21.18 -21.07
C LEU A 777 24.89 -21.21 -22.46
N LYS A 778 24.09 -21.43 -23.51
CA LYS A 778 24.56 -21.35 -24.90
C LYS A 778 25.02 -19.94 -25.25
N GLU A 779 24.27 -18.91 -24.85
CA GLU A 779 24.66 -17.51 -25.08
C GLU A 779 25.97 -17.11 -24.37
N LEU A 780 26.25 -17.70 -23.21
CA LEU A 780 27.50 -17.48 -22.45
C LEU A 780 28.67 -18.36 -22.93
N GLY A 781 28.46 -19.31 -23.83
CA GLY A 781 29.49 -20.29 -24.22
C GLY A 781 29.89 -21.21 -23.05
N MET A 782 28.91 -21.61 -22.24
CA MET A 782 29.09 -22.46 -21.06
C MET A 782 28.15 -23.68 -21.07
N ALA A 783 27.60 -24.04 -22.22
CA ALA A 783 26.73 -25.21 -22.35
C ALA A 783 27.47 -26.51 -21.99
N GLN A 784 28.80 -26.55 -22.09
CA GLN A 784 29.62 -27.67 -21.61
C GLN A 784 29.43 -28.00 -20.12
N ALA A 785 28.87 -27.09 -19.32
CA ALA A 785 28.59 -27.32 -17.91
C ALA A 785 27.62 -28.49 -17.65
N ILE A 786 26.76 -28.81 -18.63
CA ILE A 786 25.80 -29.93 -18.54
C ILE A 786 26.31 -31.25 -19.14
N ASN A 787 27.52 -31.27 -19.70
CA ASN A 787 28.07 -32.48 -20.32
C ASN A 787 28.70 -33.40 -19.27
N ASN A 788 28.53 -34.73 -19.44
CA ASN A 788 29.16 -35.77 -18.62
C ASN A 788 28.80 -35.70 -17.13
N ILE A 789 27.56 -35.32 -16.81
CA ILE A 789 27.03 -35.30 -15.43
C ILE A 789 25.78 -36.16 -15.26
N GLU A 790 25.54 -37.09 -16.19
CA GLU A 790 24.37 -37.98 -16.23
C GLU A 790 23.05 -37.22 -16.17
N ALA A 791 23.01 -36.03 -16.77
CA ALA A 791 21.84 -35.18 -16.75
C ALA A 791 20.71 -35.80 -17.58
N ILE A 792 19.48 -35.64 -17.09
CA ILE A 792 18.27 -36.19 -17.69
C ILE A 792 17.54 -35.09 -18.45
N GLU A 793 17.20 -35.37 -19.71
CA GLU A 793 16.39 -34.48 -20.52
C GLU A 793 14.95 -34.38 -19.98
N VAL A 794 14.40 -33.16 -20.00
CA VAL A 794 13.03 -32.89 -19.57
C VAL A 794 12.25 -32.34 -20.77
N LEU A 795 11.25 -33.11 -21.21
CA LEU A 795 10.40 -32.79 -22.36
C LEU A 795 9.22 -31.88 -22.00
N GLY A 796 8.95 -31.74 -20.70
CA GLY A 796 7.89 -30.89 -20.17
C GLY A 796 7.39 -31.41 -18.83
N TYR A 797 6.10 -31.24 -18.55
CA TYR A 797 5.49 -31.59 -17.28
C TYR A 797 4.36 -32.61 -17.43
N TYR A 798 4.09 -33.33 -16.35
CA TYR A 798 2.96 -34.22 -16.20
C TYR A 798 2.19 -33.77 -14.96
N ILE A 799 0.91 -33.43 -15.11
CA ILE A 799 0.08 -32.97 -14.00
C ILE A 799 -0.97 -34.05 -13.69
N SER A 800 -1.04 -34.48 -12.43
CA SER A 800 -2.04 -35.40 -11.90
C SER A 800 -2.94 -34.66 -10.92
N PHE A 801 -4.27 -34.68 -11.14
CA PHE A 801 -5.28 -34.08 -10.27
C PHE A 801 -6.49 -35.01 -10.10
N HIS A 802 -6.75 -35.51 -8.89
CA HIS A 802 -7.86 -36.43 -8.56
C HIS A 802 -8.13 -37.53 -9.61
N ASN A 803 -7.10 -38.30 -9.99
CA ASN A 803 -7.10 -39.38 -11.01
C ASN A 803 -7.22 -38.93 -12.48
N GLN A 804 -7.22 -37.63 -12.78
CA GLN A 804 -7.11 -37.10 -14.14
C GLN A 804 -5.67 -36.64 -14.41
N ASN A 805 -5.18 -36.90 -15.62
CA ASN A 805 -3.78 -36.72 -15.97
C ASN A 805 -3.62 -35.93 -17.28
N ILE A 806 -2.71 -34.97 -17.29
CA ILE A 806 -2.39 -34.16 -18.47
C ILE A 806 -0.87 -34.17 -18.70
N LYS A 807 -0.46 -34.27 -19.97
CA LYS A 807 0.92 -34.11 -20.41
C LYS A 807 1.09 -32.72 -21.04
N LEU A 808 2.02 -31.95 -20.52
CA LEU A 808 2.40 -30.63 -21.01
C LEU A 808 3.75 -30.75 -21.72
N ASP A 809 3.80 -30.47 -23.01
CA ASP A 809 5.02 -30.46 -23.81
C ASP A 809 5.61 -29.06 -23.89
N TYR A 810 6.94 -28.95 -23.77
CA TYR A 810 7.63 -27.68 -24.04
C TYR A 810 7.39 -27.17 -25.47
N PRO A 811 7.52 -25.85 -25.70
CA PRO A 811 7.19 -25.24 -26.99
C PRO A 811 8.11 -25.71 -28.13
N LEU A 812 7.65 -25.49 -29.37
CA LEU A 812 8.44 -25.78 -30.57
C LEU A 812 9.63 -24.81 -30.67
N LYS A 813 10.77 -25.29 -31.18
CA LYS A 813 11.98 -24.50 -31.46
C LYS A 813 11.67 -23.34 -32.40
N ALA A 814 10.78 -23.51 -33.38
CA ALA A 814 10.38 -22.46 -34.32
C ALA A 814 9.71 -21.27 -33.62
N ASP A 815 8.73 -21.54 -32.75
CA ASP A 815 8.02 -20.51 -31.98
C ASP A 815 8.98 -19.83 -31.00
N ALA A 816 9.77 -20.63 -30.29
CA ALA A 816 10.74 -20.17 -29.30
C ALA A 816 11.85 -19.29 -29.92
N ASN A 817 12.28 -19.60 -31.15
CA ASN A 817 13.24 -18.78 -31.89
C ASN A 817 12.64 -17.48 -32.40
N THR A 818 11.34 -17.44 -32.69
CA THR A 818 10.67 -16.20 -33.12
C THR A 818 10.62 -15.18 -31.98
N THR A 819 10.36 -15.64 -30.75
CA THR A 819 10.16 -14.78 -29.58
C THR A 819 11.44 -14.51 -28.80
N ASN A 820 12.29 -15.52 -28.61
CA ASN A 820 13.45 -15.45 -27.73
C ASN A 820 14.67 -16.24 -28.26
N ALA A 821 15.08 -15.95 -29.50
CA ALA A 821 16.24 -16.57 -30.16
C ALA A 821 17.54 -16.51 -29.33
N VAL A 822 18.39 -17.52 -29.50
CA VAL A 822 19.76 -17.54 -28.97
C VAL A 822 20.59 -16.45 -29.64
N LYS A 823 21.06 -15.48 -28.86
CA LYS A 823 21.94 -14.38 -29.28
C LYS A 823 23.25 -14.45 -28.48
N PRO A 824 24.34 -14.99 -29.05
CA PRO A 824 25.59 -15.18 -28.32
C PRO A 824 26.14 -13.86 -27.77
N VAL A 825 26.70 -13.90 -26.56
CA VAL A 825 27.47 -12.79 -26.00
C VAL A 825 28.79 -12.71 -26.78
N ALA A 826 29.16 -11.50 -27.23
CA ALA A 826 30.41 -11.29 -27.95
C ALA A 826 31.61 -11.79 -27.13
N ASP A 827 32.57 -12.42 -27.82
CA ASP A 827 33.82 -12.95 -27.27
C ASP A 827 33.68 -14.14 -26.29
N CYS A 828 32.47 -14.50 -25.85
CA CYS A 828 32.23 -15.61 -24.93
C CYS A 828 32.06 -16.99 -25.60
N VAL A 829 31.56 -17.02 -26.85
CA VAL A 829 31.32 -18.27 -27.61
C VAL A 829 32.48 -18.49 -28.59
N HIS A 830 33.18 -19.62 -28.44
CA HIS A 830 34.31 -19.99 -29.30
C HIS A 830 34.51 -21.51 -29.37
N GLY A 831 34.94 -22.01 -30.52
CA GLY A 831 35.13 -23.44 -30.73
C GLY A 831 33.82 -24.22 -30.54
N ASP A 832 33.81 -25.17 -29.61
CA ASP A 832 32.67 -26.04 -29.29
C ASP A 832 32.14 -25.85 -27.86
N ASN A 833 32.43 -24.72 -27.20
CA ASN A 833 32.09 -24.50 -25.79
C ASN A 833 30.58 -24.29 -25.51
N ASP A 834 29.80 -23.97 -26.53
CA ASP A 834 28.34 -23.82 -26.51
C ASP A 834 27.58 -25.09 -26.96
N LYS A 835 28.31 -26.15 -27.32
CA LYS A 835 27.72 -27.42 -27.77
C LYS A 835 27.52 -28.40 -26.62
N ILE A 836 26.41 -29.12 -26.69
CA ILE A 836 26.11 -30.27 -25.83
C ILE A 836 26.79 -31.48 -26.47
N VAL A 837 27.46 -32.30 -25.66
CA VAL A 837 28.16 -33.51 -26.12
C VAL A 837 27.35 -34.74 -25.73
N SER A 838 27.32 -35.76 -26.59
CA SER A 838 26.64 -37.03 -26.30
C SER A 838 27.31 -37.75 -25.14
N ASP A 839 26.51 -38.19 -24.17
CA ASP A 839 26.95 -39.01 -23.04
C ASP A 839 26.03 -40.24 -22.86
N SER A 840 26.08 -40.90 -21.71
CA SER A 840 25.27 -42.09 -21.43
C SER A 840 23.76 -41.81 -21.32
N THR A 841 23.37 -40.54 -21.12
CA THR A 841 21.97 -40.14 -20.88
C THR A 841 21.41 -39.22 -21.96
N ILE A 842 22.25 -38.39 -22.59
CA ILE A 842 21.88 -37.43 -23.63
C ILE A 842 22.46 -37.88 -24.97
N ASN A 843 21.58 -38.05 -25.96
CA ASN A 843 21.97 -38.24 -27.35
C ASN A 843 21.82 -36.92 -28.12
N THR A 844 22.93 -36.37 -28.62
CA THR A 844 22.97 -35.07 -29.31
C THR A 844 22.20 -35.08 -30.63
N ASP A 845 22.27 -36.15 -31.40
CA ASP A 845 21.58 -36.24 -32.69
C ASP A 845 20.06 -36.20 -32.46
N ALA A 846 19.57 -36.95 -31.46
CA ALA A 846 18.17 -36.95 -31.06
C ALA A 846 17.72 -35.63 -30.38
N TRP A 847 18.64 -34.88 -29.79
CA TRP A 847 18.37 -33.56 -29.19
C TRP A 847 18.22 -32.48 -30.26
N ASP A 848 19.09 -32.51 -31.27
CA ASP A 848 19.09 -31.52 -32.34
C ASP A 848 17.96 -31.76 -33.35
N GLU A 849 17.64 -33.03 -33.67
CA GLU A 849 16.52 -33.40 -34.57
C GLU A 849 15.13 -33.10 -34.01
N ASP A 850 14.95 -33.05 -32.68
CA ASP A 850 13.64 -32.78 -32.08
C ASP A 850 13.14 -31.37 -32.40
N GLU A 851 11.86 -31.24 -32.77
CA GLU A 851 11.24 -29.97 -33.09
C GLU A 851 10.98 -29.09 -31.85
N ARG A 852 11.07 -29.63 -30.62
CA ARG A 852 10.79 -28.94 -29.35
C ARG A 852 12.03 -28.53 -28.59
N VAL A 853 11.90 -27.46 -27.80
CA VAL A 853 12.92 -27.10 -26.81
C VAL A 853 12.84 -28.07 -25.62
N ARG A 854 13.99 -28.34 -24.99
CA ARG A 854 14.08 -29.26 -23.85
C ARG A 854 14.62 -28.53 -22.63
N GLY A 855 14.18 -28.93 -21.45
CA GLY A 855 14.83 -28.62 -20.18
C GLY A 855 15.77 -29.75 -19.79
N ILE A 856 16.44 -29.61 -18.65
CA ILE A 856 17.34 -30.64 -18.16
C ILE A 856 17.32 -30.70 -16.63
N ALA A 857 17.47 -31.90 -16.08
CA ALA A 857 17.55 -32.13 -14.64
C ALA A 857 18.85 -32.88 -14.30
N PHE A 858 19.47 -32.55 -13.17
CA PHE A 858 20.79 -33.03 -12.79
C PHE A 858 21.05 -32.89 -11.28
N HIS A 859 22.09 -33.55 -10.79
CA HIS A 859 22.62 -33.26 -9.45
C HIS A 859 23.29 -31.88 -9.43
N HIS A 860 22.78 -30.97 -8.59
CA HIS A 860 23.24 -29.57 -8.51
C HIS A 860 24.76 -29.45 -8.32
N GLY A 861 25.35 -30.29 -7.47
CA GLY A 861 26.79 -30.25 -7.19
C GLY A 861 27.66 -30.59 -8.40
N GLU A 862 27.23 -31.49 -9.30
CA GLU A 862 27.99 -31.84 -10.50
C GLU A 862 27.98 -30.70 -11.52
N PHE A 863 26.80 -30.12 -11.76
CA PHE A 863 26.65 -28.96 -12.63
C PHE A 863 27.48 -27.76 -12.14
N LEU A 864 27.43 -27.47 -10.83
CA LEU A 864 28.24 -26.40 -10.26
C LEU A 864 29.74 -26.71 -10.30
N GLY A 865 30.13 -27.96 -10.07
CA GLY A 865 31.52 -28.42 -10.19
C GLY A 865 32.08 -28.14 -11.58
N ASN A 866 31.31 -28.42 -12.63
CA ASN A 866 31.67 -28.08 -13.99
C ASN A 866 31.77 -26.56 -14.21
N LEU A 867 30.80 -25.76 -13.74
CA LEU A 867 30.87 -24.28 -13.86
C LEU A 867 32.12 -23.70 -13.17
N ARG A 868 32.45 -24.20 -11.97
CA ARG A 868 33.63 -23.79 -11.22
C ARG A 868 34.93 -24.21 -11.92
N ARG A 869 34.96 -25.39 -12.54
CA ARG A 869 36.09 -25.82 -13.38
C ARG A 869 36.30 -24.88 -14.57
N ILE A 870 35.22 -24.55 -15.29
CA ILE A 870 35.29 -23.61 -16.43
C ILE A 870 35.88 -22.28 -15.99
N VAL A 871 35.41 -21.72 -14.87
CA VAL A 871 35.94 -20.43 -14.35
C VAL A 871 37.43 -20.51 -13.99
N ARG A 872 37.88 -21.64 -13.43
CA ARG A 872 39.27 -21.83 -13.01
C ARG A 872 40.24 -21.97 -14.17
N ASP A 873 39.74 -22.50 -15.29
CA ASP A 873 40.53 -22.69 -16.50
C ASP A 873 40.69 -21.38 -17.31
N GLU A 874 39.94 -20.33 -16.97
CA GLU A 874 40.04 -19.02 -17.64
C GLU A 874 41.30 -18.25 -17.19
N PRO A 875 42.13 -17.75 -18.12
CA PRO A 875 43.42 -17.14 -17.80
C PRO A 875 43.33 -15.78 -17.09
N ASN A 876 42.20 -15.08 -17.21
CA ASN A 876 41.98 -13.75 -16.63
C ASN A 876 41.22 -13.80 -15.29
N VAL A 877 41.02 -14.98 -14.72
CA VAL A 877 40.31 -15.18 -13.44
C VAL A 877 41.28 -15.64 -12.36
N ASP A 878 41.42 -14.82 -11.33
CA ASP A 878 42.00 -15.25 -10.05
C ASP A 878 40.87 -15.76 -9.14
N TRP A 879 41.10 -16.86 -8.42
CA TRP A 879 40.10 -17.46 -7.54
C TRP A 879 40.64 -17.65 -6.12
N ILE A 880 39.78 -17.38 -5.12
CA ILE A 880 40.14 -17.46 -3.70
C ILE A 880 39.08 -18.24 -2.94
N GLU A 881 39.55 -19.12 -2.06
CA GLU A 881 38.74 -19.77 -1.04
C GLU A 881 38.78 -18.95 0.25
N GLY A 882 37.66 -18.36 0.64
CA GLY A 882 37.57 -17.46 1.77
C GLY A 882 36.18 -16.83 1.94
N THR A 883 35.87 -16.37 3.14
CA THR A 883 34.57 -15.75 3.42
C THR A 883 34.68 -14.23 3.31
N VAL A 884 33.89 -13.62 2.43
CA VAL A 884 33.77 -12.16 2.40
C VAL A 884 33.02 -11.69 3.65
N THR A 885 33.65 -10.83 4.44
CA THR A 885 33.10 -10.34 5.71
C THR A 885 32.53 -8.94 5.59
N LYS A 886 33.15 -8.07 4.79
CA LYS A 886 32.76 -6.65 4.67
C LYS A 886 33.07 -6.09 3.28
N ILE A 887 32.25 -5.16 2.82
CA ILE A 887 32.50 -4.34 1.62
C ILE A 887 33.36 -3.14 2.01
N LEU A 888 34.38 -2.83 1.21
CA LEU A 888 35.24 -1.67 1.37
C LEU A 888 34.65 -0.47 0.62
N ARG A 889 34.54 0.66 1.30
CA ARG A 889 34.10 1.94 0.73
C ARG A 889 35.25 2.94 0.76
N ASP A 890 35.23 3.92 -0.14
CA ASP A 890 36.22 5.00 -0.15
C ASP A 890 36.08 5.85 1.12
N GLU A 891 37.20 6.29 1.69
CA GLU A 891 37.23 7.15 2.88
C GLU A 891 36.75 8.57 2.55
N PHE A 892 36.98 9.04 1.32
CA PHE A 892 36.60 10.39 0.89
C PHE A 892 35.20 10.44 0.26
N GLU A 893 34.76 9.34 -0.37
CA GLU A 893 33.45 9.18 -1.00
C GLU A 893 32.75 7.90 -0.49
N PRO A 894 32.07 7.94 0.67
CA PRO A 894 31.52 6.74 1.32
C PRO A 894 30.45 6.00 0.50
N ASN A 895 29.91 6.64 -0.54
CA ASN A 895 28.96 6.05 -1.46
C ASN A 895 29.62 5.14 -2.52
N ASN A 896 30.95 5.17 -2.65
CA ASN A 896 31.70 4.38 -3.63
C ASN A 896 32.27 3.13 -2.98
N VAL A 897 31.98 1.98 -3.58
CA VAL A 897 32.51 0.67 -3.19
C VAL A 897 33.78 0.39 -3.97
N ILE A 898 34.88 0.20 -3.25
CA ILE A 898 36.24 0.06 -3.81
C ILE A 898 36.83 -1.35 -3.65
N GLY A 899 36.09 -2.28 -3.05
CA GLY A 899 36.55 -3.66 -2.86
C GLY A 899 35.88 -4.43 -1.73
N VAL A 900 36.54 -5.47 -1.25
CA VAL A 900 36.04 -6.37 -0.19
C VAL A 900 37.12 -6.83 0.78
N LYS A 901 36.73 -7.13 2.03
CA LYS A 901 37.54 -7.86 3.01
C LYS A 901 37.18 -9.34 3.00
N VAL A 902 38.20 -10.19 2.89
CA VAL A 902 38.09 -11.64 2.84
C VAL A 902 38.81 -12.24 4.03
N LYS A 903 38.13 -13.10 4.80
CA LYS A 903 38.72 -13.93 5.84
C LYS A 903 39.16 -15.26 5.23
N GLN A 904 40.46 -15.54 5.29
CA GLN A 904 41.10 -16.76 4.79
C GLN A 904 42.06 -17.27 5.87
N ASP A 905 41.89 -18.51 6.34
CA ASP A 905 42.78 -19.16 7.33
C ASP A 905 43.06 -18.27 8.57
N ASP A 906 42.01 -17.67 9.13
CA ASP A 906 42.03 -16.69 10.23
C ASP A 906 42.76 -15.36 9.97
N GLN A 907 43.27 -15.12 8.77
CA GLN A 907 43.77 -13.83 8.32
C GLN A 907 42.71 -13.05 7.56
N VAL A 908 42.60 -11.74 7.80
CA VAL A 908 41.73 -10.84 7.04
C VAL A 908 42.57 -10.09 6.02
N ARG A 909 42.24 -10.24 4.72
CA ARG A 909 42.90 -9.55 3.61
C ARG A 909 41.92 -8.67 2.86
N SER A 910 42.39 -7.50 2.42
CA SER A 910 41.62 -6.55 1.61
C SER A 910 41.97 -6.73 0.13
N TYR A 911 40.96 -6.81 -0.73
CA TYR A 911 41.10 -6.83 -2.18
C TYR A 911 40.33 -5.66 -2.80
N HIS A 912 40.96 -4.94 -3.73
CA HIS A 912 40.40 -3.76 -4.36
C HIS A 912 40.00 -4.01 -5.81
N ALA A 913 38.86 -3.46 -6.23
CA ALA A 913 38.41 -3.50 -7.62
C ALA A 913 37.54 -2.30 -8.00
N LYS A 914 37.46 -2.04 -9.31
CA LYS A 914 36.61 -0.98 -9.88
C LYS A 914 35.12 -1.28 -9.74
N LEU A 915 34.75 -2.57 -9.80
CA LEU A 915 33.37 -3.02 -9.67
C LEU A 915 33.29 -4.30 -8.81
N THR A 916 32.37 -4.33 -7.85
CA THR A 916 32.07 -5.51 -7.03
C THR A 916 30.68 -6.06 -7.39
N ILE A 917 30.61 -7.34 -7.77
CA ILE A 917 29.36 -8.04 -8.08
C ILE A 917 29.10 -9.10 -7.00
N SER A 918 28.01 -8.98 -6.25
CA SER A 918 27.64 -9.95 -5.21
C SER A 918 26.58 -10.94 -5.69
N CYS A 919 26.97 -12.22 -5.69
CA CYS A 919 26.22 -13.40 -6.10
C CYS A 919 26.15 -14.44 -4.95
N ASP A 920 26.11 -13.99 -3.70
CA ASP A 920 26.20 -14.82 -2.48
C ASP A 920 24.91 -15.61 -2.13
N GLY A 921 23.92 -15.59 -3.02
CA GLY A 921 22.77 -16.50 -3.01
C GLY A 921 21.62 -16.11 -2.08
N ILE A 922 20.79 -17.09 -1.71
CA ILE A 922 19.55 -16.86 -0.95
C ILE A 922 19.80 -16.18 0.40
N TYR A 923 20.86 -16.57 1.11
CA TYR A 923 21.24 -16.01 2.42
C TYR A 923 22.22 -14.84 2.31
N SER A 924 22.07 -14.02 1.27
CA SER A 924 22.97 -12.89 1.01
C SER A 924 23.10 -11.97 2.22
N LYS A 925 24.35 -11.67 2.61
CA LYS A 925 24.65 -10.73 3.71
C LYS A 925 24.66 -9.29 3.23
N PHE A 926 24.99 -9.08 1.96
CA PHE A 926 25.21 -7.75 1.36
C PHE A 926 23.95 -7.14 0.75
N ARG A 927 22.81 -7.84 0.78
CA ARG A 927 21.55 -7.34 0.22
C ARG A 927 21.10 -6.01 0.84
N LYS A 928 21.32 -5.86 2.14
CA LYS A 928 20.97 -4.65 2.91
C LYS A 928 21.82 -3.44 2.56
N GLU A 929 22.95 -3.63 1.89
CA GLU A 929 23.82 -2.53 1.45
C GLU A 929 23.16 -1.68 0.36
N ILE A 930 22.33 -2.29 -0.50
CA ILE A 930 21.57 -1.55 -1.51
C ILE A 930 20.40 -0.78 -0.89
N SER A 931 19.66 -1.43 0.01
CA SER A 931 18.57 -0.80 0.76
C SER A 931 18.24 -1.63 2.00
N PRO A 932 17.99 -1.00 3.16
CA PRO A 932 17.60 -1.70 4.38
C PRO A 932 16.22 -2.39 4.26
N LYS A 933 15.37 -1.95 3.33
CA LYS A 933 14.04 -2.55 3.06
C LYS A 933 14.11 -3.83 2.21
N ASN A 934 15.28 -4.18 1.67
CA ASN A 934 15.45 -5.30 0.73
C ASN A 934 15.59 -6.65 1.50
N VAL A 935 14.49 -7.16 2.06
CA VAL A 935 14.46 -8.38 2.90
C VAL A 935 13.49 -9.42 2.32
N PRO A 936 13.87 -10.71 2.19
CA PRO A 936 13.01 -11.73 1.60
C PRO A 936 11.88 -12.16 2.54
N VAL A 937 10.71 -12.45 1.98
CA VAL A 937 9.54 -12.98 2.69
C VAL A 937 9.51 -14.50 2.53
N VAL A 938 9.33 -15.25 3.63
CA VAL A 938 9.20 -16.72 3.62
C VAL A 938 7.71 -17.09 3.67
N GLY A 939 7.21 -17.77 2.62
CA GLY A 939 5.80 -18.17 2.54
C GLY A 939 5.51 -19.64 2.82
N SER A 940 6.50 -20.52 2.61
CA SER A 940 6.35 -21.98 2.76
C SER A 940 7.69 -22.69 2.83
N TYR A 941 7.67 -24.02 3.00
CA TYR A 941 8.87 -24.86 2.97
C TYR A 941 8.73 -25.99 1.96
N PHE A 942 9.85 -26.38 1.36
CA PHE A 942 9.97 -27.66 0.67
C PHE A 942 10.73 -28.66 1.52
N VAL A 943 10.20 -29.87 1.57
CA VAL A 943 10.92 -31.03 2.12
C VAL A 943 11.33 -31.93 0.96
N GLY A 944 12.64 -32.01 0.76
CA GLY A 944 13.24 -32.82 -0.30
C GLY A 944 13.73 -34.17 0.19
N LEU A 945 13.43 -35.20 -0.60
CA LEU A 945 14.01 -36.54 -0.46
C LEU A 945 14.54 -37.04 -1.79
N GLU A 946 15.37 -38.06 -1.74
CA GLU A 946 15.92 -38.73 -2.91
C GLU A 946 15.39 -40.16 -2.98
N LEU A 947 14.76 -40.50 -4.10
CA LEU A 947 14.21 -41.82 -4.37
C LEU A 947 15.16 -42.57 -5.29
N LYS A 948 15.56 -43.78 -4.87
CA LYS A 948 16.39 -44.67 -5.68
C LYS A 948 15.52 -45.56 -6.57
N ASN A 949 15.87 -45.66 -7.84
CA ASN A 949 15.20 -46.51 -8.85
C ASN A 949 13.68 -46.37 -8.82
N ALA A 950 13.18 -45.12 -8.80
CA ALA A 950 11.76 -44.83 -8.75
C ALA A 950 11.11 -45.00 -10.13
N GLU A 951 9.98 -45.70 -10.19
CA GLU A 951 9.15 -45.76 -11.39
C GLU A 951 8.20 -44.56 -11.43
N LEU A 952 8.34 -43.74 -12.47
CA LEU A 952 7.54 -42.52 -12.66
C LEU A 952 6.39 -42.76 -13.65
N PRO A 953 5.22 -42.11 -13.45
CA PRO A 953 4.09 -42.22 -14.37
C PRO A 953 4.41 -41.61 -15.75
N ALA A 954 5.26 -40.59 -15.79
CA ALA A 954 5.85 -40.07 -17.02
C ALA A 954 7.36 -39.85 -16.84
N LYS A 955 8.16 -40.62 -17.59
CA LYS A 955 9.62 -40.42 -17.67
C LYS A 955 9.96 -39.16 -18.46
N ASN A 956 11.15 -38.60 -18.22
CA ASN A 956 11.68 -37.39 -18.86
C ASN A 956 10.75 -36.17 -18.72
N ARG A 957 9.99 -36.09 -17.62
CA ARG A 957 9.06 -34.99 -17.32
C ARG A 957 9.06 -34.64 -15.84
N GLY A 958 8.79 -33.38 -15.52
CA GLY A 958 8.47 -32.96 -14.15
C GLY A 958 7.04 -33.39 -13.80
N ASN A 959 6.88 -34.27 -12.82
CA ASN A 959 5.58 -34.74 -12.37
C ASN A 959 5.08 -33.84 -11.24
N VAL A 960 3.95 -33.18 -11.45
CA VAL A 960 3.27 -32.32 -10.47
C VAL A 960 2.01 -33.05 -10.00
N ILE A 961 1.93 -33.34 -8.72
CA ILE A 961 0.80 -34.03 -8.11
C ILE A 961 0.00 -33.00 -7.30
N LEU A 962 -1.27 -32.84 -7.68
CA LEU A 962 -2.22 -31.90 -7.12
C LEU A 962 -3.41 -32.63 -6.50
N GLY A 963 -3.94 -32.10 -5.41
CA GLY A 963 -5.10 -32.63 -4.69
C GLY A 963 -5.43 -31.75 -3.49
N ASP A 964 -6.03 -32.34 -2.45
CA ASP A 964 -6.31 -31.62 -1.19
C ASP A 964 -5.03 -31.32 -0.36
N HIS A 965 -3.94 -32.01 -0.67
CA HIS A 965 -2.61 -31.78 -0.10
C HIS A 965 -1.85 -30.66 -0.81
N ALA A 966 -0.78 -30.17 -0.20
CA ALA A 966 0.13 -29.23 -0.83
C ALA A 966 0.82 -29.85 -2.07
N PRO A 967 1.24 -29.06 -3.08
CA PRO A 967 1.79 -29.62 -4.32
C PRO A 967 3.06 -30.45 -4.08
N ILE A 968 3.15 -31.59 -4.77
CA ILE A 968 4.33 -32.48 -4.74
C ILE A 968 4.95 -32.48 -6.13
N LEU A 969 6.27 -32.26 -6.18
CA LEU A 969 7.05 -32.30 -7.41
C LEU A 969 7.94 -33.55 -7.43
N ILE A 970 7.96 -34.26 -8.54
CA ILE A 970 8.84 -35.42 -8.75
C ILE A 970 9.51 -35.32 -10.12
N TYR A 971 10.84 -35.29 -10.13
CA TYR A 971 11.61 -35.27 -11.37
C TYR A 971 12.87 -36.10 -11.21
N GLN A 972 13.27 -36.73 -12.30
CA GLN A 972 14.47 -37.57 -12.34
C GLN A 972 15.71 -36.70 -12.48
N ILE A 973 16.74 -36.93 -11.66
CA ILE A 973 18.00 -36.15 -11.65
C ILE A 973 19.19 -36.94 -12.20
N SER A 974 19.12 -38.26 -12.14
CA SER A 974 20.06 -39.18 -12.79
C SER A 974 19.34 -40.51 -13.10
N PRO A 975 19.96 -41.45 -13.84
CA PRO A 975 19.32 -42.72 -14.18
C PRO A 975 18.81 -43.51 -12.97
N GLU A 976 19.53 -43.43 -11.85
CA GLU A 976 19.19 -44.14 -10.60
C GLU A 976 18.47 -43.27 -9.57
N HIS A 977 18.62 -41.94 -9.63
CA HIS A 977 18.14 -41.04 -8.59
C HIS A 977 17.02 -40.11 -9.08
N THR A 978 15.96 -40.01 -8.28
CA THR A 978 14.80 -39.17 -8.52
C THR A 978 14.56 -38.25 -7.33
N ARG A 979 14.41 -36.95 -7.57
CA ARG A 979 14.07 -35.97 -6.55
C ARG A 979 12.57 -35.94 -6.34
N ILE A 980 12.16 -35.94 -5.07
CA ILE A 980 10.81 -35.56 -4.66
C ILE A 980 10.90 -34.32 -3.76
N LEU A 981 10.07 -33.31 -4.04
CA LEU A 981 9.90 -32.11 -3.23
C LEU A 981 8.43 -32.01 -2.80
N CYS A 982 8.19 -32.10 -1.50
CA CYS A 982 6.86 -31.98 -0.91
C CYS A 982 6.71 -30.56 -0.33
N ALA A 983 5.78 -29.77 -0.85
CA ALA A 983 5.46 -28.47 -0.25
C ALA A 983 4.83 -28.68 1.13
N TYR A 984 5.11 -27.78 2.06
CA TYR A 984 4.54 -27.79 3.40
C TYR A 984 3.93 -26.42 3.71
N ARG A 985 2.62 -26.40 4.02
CA ARG A 985 1.78 -25.20 4.17
C ARG A 985 1.98 -24.54 5.54
N SER A 986 3.19 -24.08 5.83
CA SER A 986 3.49 -23.37 7.06
C SER A 986 4.59 -22.34 6.87
N THR A 987 4.53 -21.26 7.66
CA THR A 987 5.59 -20.26 7.77
C THR A 987 6.73 -20.73 8.68
N LYS A 988 6.59 -21.89 9.32
CA LYS A 988 7.63 -22.57 10.12
C LYS A 988 8.04 -23.89 9.45
N PRO A 989 9.31 -24.30 9.57
CA PRO A 989 9.74 -25.61 9.08
C PRO A 989 9.06 -26.72 9.91
N PRO A 990 8.71 -27.86 9.31
CA PRO A 990 8.13 -28.99 10.05
C PRO A 990 9.13 -29.53 11.08
N SER A 991 8.65 -29.78 12.32
CA SER A 991 9.52 -30.24 13.41
C SER A 991 10.00 -31.67 13.18
N GLN A 992 11.32 -31.90 13.28
CA GLN A 992 11.91 -33.24 13.23
C GLN A 992 11.90 -33.93 14.60
N SER A 993 11.90 -33.18 15.70
CA SER A 993 11.93 -33.74 17.07
C SER A 993 10.57 -34.31 17.49
N ASN A 994 9.47 -33.69 17.05
CA ASN A 994 8.12 -34.01 17.50
C ASN A 994 7.44 -35.09 16.64
N GLY A 995 8.14 -35.65 15.64
CA GLY A 995 7.58 -36.62 14.69
C GLY A 995 6.67 -36.03 13.60
N GLU A 996 6.31 -34.76 13.69
CA GLU A 996 5.40 -34.05 12.78
C GLU A 996 5.79 -34.20 11.30
N LEU A 997 7.09 -34.08 10.97
CA LEU A 997 7.56 -34.26 9.59
C LEU A 997 7.27 -35.68 9.07
N MET A 998 7.47 -36.69 9.91
CA MET A 998 7.23 -38.09 9.55
C MET A 998 5.74 -38.39 9.43
N ASP A 999 4.93 -37.79 10.29
CA ASP A 999 3.47 -37.91 10.25
C ASP A 999 2.90 -37.27 8.98
N TYR A 1000 3.36 -36.07 8.62
CA TYR A 1000 2.97 -35.42 7.36
C TYR A 1000 3.33 -36.28 6.14
N MET A 1001 4.55 -36.81 6.10
CA MET A 1001 5.00 -37.65 4.98
C MET A 1001 4.24 -38.97 4.87
N THR A 1002 3.83 -39.55 6.00
CA THR A 1002 3.17 -40.86 6.03
C THR A 1002 1.66 -40.75 5.83
N ASN A 1003 1.03 -39.73 6.42
CA ASN A 1003 -0.43 -39.60 6.45
C ASN A 1003 -0.98 -38.75 5.31
N GLU A 1004 -0.25 -37.73 4.83
CA GLU A 1004 -0.72 -36.84 3.76
C GLU A 1004 -0.03 -37.10 2.42
N VAL A 1005 1.30 -37.20 2.40
CA VAL A 1005 2.07 -37.33 1.14
C VAL A 1005 1.96 -38.74 0.57
N LEU A 1006 2.24 -39.77 1.37
CA LEU A 1006 2.27 -41.16 0.88
C LEU A 1006 0.97 -41.62 0.19
N PRO A 1007 -0.24 -41.32 0.70
CA PRO A 1007 -1.49 -41.71 0.04
C PRO A 1007 -1.75 -40.96 -1.28
N ALA A 1008 -1.22 -39.74 -1.42
CA ALA A 1008 -1.38 -38.91 -2.59
C ALA A 1008 -0.50 -39.33 -3.78
N LEU A 1009 0.59 -40.06 -3.52
CA LEU A 1009 1.54 -40.48 -4.54
C LEU A 1009 0.98 -41.55 -5.49
N PRO A 1010 1.35 -41.54 -6.79
CA PRO A 1010 1.07 -42.62 -7.72
C PRO A 1010 1.55 -43.98 -7.19
N LYS A 1011 0.77 -45.04 -7.44
CA LYS A 1011 1.02 -46.39 -6.90
C LYS A 1011 2.40 -46.93 -7.27
N GLU A 1012 2.90 -46.54 -8.44
CA GLU A 1012 4.22 -46.90 -8.98
C GLU A 1012 5.37 -46.29 -8.15
N THR A 1013 5.19 -45.07 -7.63
CA THR A 1013 6.22 -44.32 -6.88
C THR A 1013 6.24 -44.64 -5.38
N GLN A 1014 5.12 -45.14 -4.83
CA GLN A 1014 4.98 -45.41 -3.39
C GLN A 1014 6.02 -46.37 -2.80
N PRO A 1015 6.45 -47.48 -3.47
CA PRO A 1015 7.46 -48.38 -2.92
C PRO A 1015 8.81 -47.69 -2.69
N SER A 1016 9.29 -46.92 -3.67
CA SER A 1016 10.56 -46.19 -3.56
C SER A 1016 10.48 -45.07 -2.52
N PHE A 1017 9.33 -44.40 -2.40
CA PHE A 1017 9.09 -43.41 -1.35
C PHE A 1017 9.11 -44.03 0.06
N LYS A 1018 8.44 -45.16 0.29
CA LYS A 1018 8.51 -45.89 1.57
C LYS A 1018 9.93 -46.31 1.94
N ASN A 1019 10.73 -46.71 0.95
CA ASN A 1019 12.14 -47.06 1.19
C ASN A 1019 12.97 -45.82 1.55
N ALA A 1020 12.74 -44.68 0.89
CA ALA A 1020 13.40 -43.42 1.23
C ALA A 1020 13.02 -42.92 2.63
N LEU A 1021 11.75 -43.05 3.02
CA LEU A 1021 11.27 -42.69 4.36
C LEU A 1021 11.98 -43.49 5.46
N LYS A 1022 12.18 -44.80 5.27
CA LYS A 1022 12.97 -45.64 6.19
C LYS A 1022 14.43 -45.19 6.32
N GLY A 1023 14.97 -44.57 5.26
CA GLY A 1023 16.35 -44.07 5.23
C GLY A 1023 16.56 -42.78 6.04
N GLY A 1024 15.49 -42.05 6.39
CA GLY A 1024 15.53 -40.93 7.33
C GLY A 1024 16.27 -39.67 6.87
N LYS A 1025 16.68 -39.57 5.60
CA LYS A 1025 17.44 -38.42 5.08
C LYS A 1025 16.50 -37.40 4.44
N PHE A 1026 16.11 -36.39 5.22
CA PHE A 1026 15.26 -35.27 4.77
C PHE A 1026 16.05 -33.97 4.75
N ARG A 1027 15.74 -33.10 3.79
CA ARG A 1027 16.24 -31.73 3.77
C ARG A 1027 15.09 -30.75 3.64
N VAL A 1028 15.08 -29.76 4.51
CA VAL A 1028 14.05 -28.72 4.56
C VAL A 1028 14.66 -27.43 4.01
N MET A 1029 13.95 -26.78 3.09
CA MET A 1029 14.39 -25.52 2.47
C MET A 1029 13.26 -24.49 2.51
N PRO A 1030 13.53 -23.23 2.91
CA PRO A 1030 12.54 -22.17 2.89
C PRO A 1030 12.26 -21.70 1.46
N ASN A 1031 10.99 -21.43 1.17
CA ASN A 1031 10.56 -20.84 -0.09
C ASN A 1031 10.42 -19.33 0.11
N GLN A 1032 11.40 -18.59 -0.43
CA GLN A 1032 11.52 -17.15 -0.27
C GLN A 1032 11.05 -16.39 -1.52
N PHE A 1033 10.49 -15.21 -1.31
CA PHE A 1033 10.14 -14.25 -2.35
C PHE A 1033 10.81 -12.90 -2.09
N LEU A 1034 11.36 -12.30 -3.15
CA LEU A 1034 12.04 -11.01 -3.12
C LEU A 1034 11.99 -10.37 -4.52
N SER A 1035 11.31 -9.25 -4.67
CA SER A 1035 11.33 -8.48 -5.94
C SER A 1035 12.66 -7.78 -6.13
N ALA A 1036 13.05 -7.56 -7.39
CA ALA A 1036 14.30 -6.88 -7.71
C ALA A 1036 14.20 -5.36 -7.48
N MET A 1037 15.24 -4.78 -6.89
CA MET A 1037 15.39 -3.33 -6.75
C MET A 1037 16.25 -2.74 -7.86
N LYS A 1038 15.94 -1.51 -8.29
CA LYS A 1038 16.76 -0.74 -9.25
C LYS A 1038 18.14 -0.44 -8.64
N GLN A 1039 19.19 -0.76 -9.40
CA GLN A 1039 20.59 -0.59 -8.99
C GLN A 1039 21.29 0.51 -9.78
N GLY A 1040 22.47 0.96 -9.34
CA GLY A 1040 23.24 2.02 -9.99
C GLY A 1040 22.84 3.44 -9.57
N ARG A 1041 22.20 3.61 -8.41
CA ARG A 1041 21.93 4.93 -7.78
C ARG A 1041 23.22 5.51 -7.17
N ARG A 1042 23.22 6.82 -6.90
CA ARG A 1042 24.39 7.54 -6.35
C ARG A 1042 24.89 7.01 -5.00
N GLU A 1043 24.06 6.32 -4.23
CA GLU A 1043 24.35 5.89 -2.85
C GLU A 1043 25.20 4.61 -2.75
N ASN A 1044 25.37 3.86 -3.84
CA ASN A 1044 26.11 2.58 -3.86
C ASN A 1044 26.82 2.35 -5.20
N GLN A 1045 27.63 3.31 -5.64
CA GLN A 1045 28.42 3.16 -6.86
C GLN A 1045 29.50 2.10 -6.67
N GLY A 1046 29.76 1.30 -7.71
CA GLY A 1046 30.74 0.19 -7.64
C GLY A 1046 30.22 -1.11 -7.04
N LEU A 1047 28.93 -1.24 -6.67
CA LEU A 1047 28.31 -2.49 -6.20
C LEU A 1047 27.10 -2.90 -7.05
N ILE A 1048 27.07 -4.16 -7.47
CA ILE A 1048 25.93 -4.78 -8.17
C ILE A 1048 25.57 -6.12 -7.50
N LEU A 1049 24.31 -6.33 -7.14
CA LEU A 1049 23.76 -7.62 -6.74
C LEU A 1049 23.24 -8.37 -7.96
N LEU A 1050 23.44 -9.67 -8.03
CA LEU A 1050 22.93 -10.49 -9.14
C LEU A 1050 22.60 -11.94 -8.72
N GLY A 1051 21.55 -12.51 -9.31
CA GLY A 1051 20.99 -13.81 -8.93
C GLY A 1051 20.06 -13.71 -7.71
N ASP A 1052 20.00 -14.76 -6.89
CA ASP A 1052 19.12 -14.79 -5.69
C ASP A 1052 19.52 -13.75 -4.62
N SER A 1053 20.70 -13.14 -4.72
CA SER A 1053 21.05 -11.98 -3.89
C SER A 1053 20.21 -10.75 -4.24
N LEU A 1054 19.84 -10.58 -5.51
CA LEU A 1054 19.01 -9.49 -6.03
C LEU A 1054 17.53 -9.81 -6.01
N ASN A 1055 17.13 -10.99 -6.49
CA ASN A 1055 15.72 -11.32 -6.73
C ASN A 1055 15.45 -12.82 -6.54
N MET A 1056 14.46 -13.13 -5.71
CA MET A 1056 14.01 -14.49 -5.41
C MET A 1056 12.55 -14.70 -5.72
N ARG A 1057 12.22 -15.95 -6.02
CA ARG A 1057 10.89 -16.38 -6.39
C ARG A 1057 10.59 -17.76 -5.87
N HIS A 1058 9.31 -18.13 -5.85
CA HIS A 1058 8.92 -19.43 -5.34
C HIS A 1058 9.53 -20.56 -6.21
N PRO A 1059 10.23 -21.55 -5.63
CA PRO A 1059 10.98 -22.55 -6.40
C PRO A 1059 10.11 -23.58 -7.15
N LEU A 1060 8.78 -23.54 -6.98
CA LEU A 1060 7.81 -24.42 -7.62
C LEU A 1060 7.98 -24.51 -9.15
N THR A 1061 8.27 -23.38 -9.79
CA THR A 1061 8.43 -23.32 -11.26
C THR A 1061 9.85 -23.64 -11.73
N GLY A 1062 10.82 -23.83 -10.82
CA GLY A 1062 12.22 -24.06 -11.20
C GLY A 1062 12.87 -22.90 -11.96
N GLY A 1063 12.35 -21.67 -11.82
CA GLY A 1063 12.77 -20.51 -12.62
C GLY A 1063 14.03 -19.77 -12.14
N GLY A 1064 14.50 -20.01 -10.91
CA GLY A 1064 15.57 -19.21 -10.28
C GLY A 1064 16.89 -19.20 -11.07
N MET A 1065 17.41 -20.39 -11.44
CA MET A 1065 18.64 -20.49 -12.25
C MET A 1065 18.47 -19.84 -13.62
N THR A 1066 17.30 -20.00 -14.21
CA THR A 1066 16.97 -19.44 -15.53
C THR A 1066 17.04 -17.92 -15.52
N VAL A 1067 16.44 -17.27 -14.53
CA VAL A 1067 16.50 -15.80 -14.43
C VAL A 1067 17.91 -15.34 -14.10
N GLY A 1068 18.59 -15.99 -13.14
CA GLY A 1068 19.96 -15.63 -12.79
C GLY A 1068 20.94 -15.72 -13.98
N LEU A 1069 20.83 -16.76 -14.82
CA LEU A 1069 21.67 -16.91 -16.02
C LEU A 1069 21.33 -15.90 -17.11
N ASN A 1070 20.04 -15.61 -17.34
CA ASN A 1070 19.63 -14.58 -18.30
C ASN A 1070 20.03 -13.17 -17.83
N ASP A 1071 19.99 -12.91 -16.52
CA ASP A 1071 20.51 -11.67 -15.93
C ASP A 1071 22.03 -11.57 -16.12
N ALA A 1072 22.78 -12.66 -15.96
CA ALA A 1072 24.22 -12.68 -16.24
C ALA A 1072 24.54 -12.40 -17.71
N VAL A 1073 23.80 -13.00 -18.64
CA VAL A 1073 23.88 -12.71 -20.08
C VAL A 1073 23.63 -11.23 -20.37
N LEU A 1074 22.56 -10.66 -19.80
CA LEU A 1074 22.18 -9.28 -20.04
C LEU A 1074 23.24 -8.33 -19.48
N LEU A 1075 23.72 -8.58 -18.25
CA LEU A 1075 24.77 -7.77 -17.63
C LEU A 1075 26.09 -7.85 -18.42
N ALA A 1076 26.50 -9.04 -18.85
CA ALA A 1076 27.70 -9.23 -19.66
C ALA A 1076 27.61 -8.50 -21.02
N LYS A 1077 26.42 -8.40 -21.62
CA LYS A 1077 26.19 -7.63 -22.85
C LYS A 1077 26.28 -6.12 -22.62
N LEU A 1078 25.81 -5.63 -21.47
CA LEU A 1078 25.78 -4.20 -21.13
C LEU A 1078 27.14 -3.68 -20.62
N LEU A 1079 27.90 -4.50 -19.89
CA LEU A 1079 29.24 -4.18 -19.39
C LEU A 1079 30.37 -4.51 -20.38
N HIS A 1080 30.02 -4.89 -21.61
CA HIS A 1080 30.98 -5.23 -22.65
C HIS A 1080 31.95 -4.05 -22.90
N PRO A 1081 33.27 -4.27 -23.10
CA PRO A 1081 34.27 -3.20 -23.30
C PRO A 1081 33.96 -2.21 -24.44
N LYS A 1082 33.16 -2.64 -25.42
CA LYS A 1082 32.65 -1.80 -26.53
C LYS A 1082 31.62 -0.76 -26.09
N GLN A 1083 30.89 -1.01 -25.00
CA GLN A 1083 29.87 -0.11 -24.44
C GLN A 1083 30.42 0.66 -23.25
N VAL A 1084 31.13 -0.02 -22.35
CA VAL A 1084 31.77 0.56 -21.18
C VAL A 1084 33.25 0.22 -21.26
N ALA A 1085 34.08 1.16 -21.71
CA ALA A 1085 35.52 0.92 -21.89
C ALA A 1085 36.24 0.81 -20.54
N ASP A 1086 35.96 1.72 -19.61
CA ASP A 1086 36.50 1.72 -18.25
C ASP A 1086 35.38 1.56 -17.22
N LEU A 1087 35.60 0.71 -16.22
CA LEU A 1087 34.65 0.46 -15.14
C LEU A 1087 34.73 1.51 -14.03
N ASP A 1088 35.70 2.44 -14.09
CA ASP A 1088 35.74 3.62 -13.21
C ASP A 1088 34.69 4.68 -13.60
N ASP A 1089 34.11 4.60 -14.81
CA ASP A 1089 33.03 5.49 -15.24
C ASP A 1089 31.68 5.04 -14.67
N TYR A 1090 31.44 5.42 -13.41
CA TYR A 1090 30.19 5.11 -12.70
C TYR A 1090 28.94 5.69 -13.37
N HIS A 1091 29.06 6.78 -14.15
CA HIS A 1091 27.94 7.36 -14.87
C HIS A 1091 27.52 6.45 -16.04
N SER A 1092 28.50 5.95 -16.81
CA SER A 1092 28.23 4.96 -17.85
C SER A 1092 27.64 3.68 -17.27
N ILE A 1093 28.16 3.17 -16.14
CA ILE A 1093 27.61 1.99 -15.46
C ILE A 1093 26.16 2.25 -15.00
N SER A 1094 25.87 3.40 -14.37
CA SER A 1094 24.52 3.76 -13.92
C SER A 1094 23.52 3.77 -15.09
N ARG A 1095 23.91 4.35 -16.24
CA ARG A 1095 23.09 4.33 -17.46
C ARG A 1095 22.82 2.90 -17.95
N GLN A 1096 23.83 2.03 -17.93
CA GLN A 1096 23.65 0.62 -18.30
C GLN A 1096 22.77 -0.13 -17.30
N MET A 1097 22.85 0.18 -16.01
CA MET A 1097 21.99 -0.42 -14.99
C MET A 1097 20.52 -0.03 -15.13
N GLY A 1098 20.23 1.20 -15.62
CA GLY A 1098 18.88 1.58 -16.04
C GLY A 1098 18.34 0.69 -17.17
N GLN A 1099 19.17 0.39 -18.18
CA GLN A 1099 18.80 -0.53 -19.27
C GLN A 1099 18.67 -1.98 -18.80
N PHE A 1100 19.54 -2.41 -17.88
CA PHE A 1100 19.46 -3.72 -17.24
C PHE A 1100 18.10 -3.91 -16.58
N HIS A 1101 17.67 -2.93 -15.75
CA HIS A 1101 16.37 -2.97 -15.06
C HIS A 1101 15.19 -2.98 -16.02
N ARG A 1102 15.21 -2.15 -17.07
CA ARG A 1102 14.11 -2.11 -18.05
C ARG A 1102 14.00 -3.40 -18.88
N ARG A 1103 15.12 -3.97 -19.33
CA ARG A 1103 15.13 -5.14 -20.23
C ARG A 1103 14.82 -6.46 -19.51
N ARG A 1104 15.20 -6.59 -18.23
CA ARG A 1104 14.94 -7.81 -17.45
C ARG A 1104 13.46 -8.00 -17.09
N LYS A 1105 12.70 -6.91 -16.91
CA LYS A 1105 11.27 -6.93 -16.51
C LYS A 1105 10.40 -7.90 -17.31
N ASN A 1106 10.63 -8.02 -18.62
CA ASN A 1106 9.82 -8.91 -19.48
C ASN A 1106 9.87 -10.39 -19.04
N LEU A 1107 11.06 -10.90 -18.74
CA LEU A 1107 11.24 -12.29 -18.28
C LEU A 1107 10.96 -12.40 -16.78
N ASP A 1108 11.45 -11.44 -16.01
CA ASP A 1108 11.42 -11.45 -14.56
C ASP A 1108 9.99 -11.37 -14.02
N ALA A 1109 9.20 -10.41 -14.48
CA ALA A 1109 7.81 -10.25 -14.09
C ALA A 1109 7.00 -11.51 -14.39
N VAL A 1110 7.21 -12.12 -15.56
CA VAL A 1110 6.52 -13.36 -15.92
C VAL A 1110 6.87 -14.49 -14.96
N VAL A 1111 8.16 -14.75 -14.72
CA VAL A 1111 8.59 -15.89 -13.90
C VAL A 1111 8.25 -15.67 -12.42
N ASN A 1112 8.38 -14.43 -11.92
CA ASN A 1112 8.08 -14.07 -10.54
C ASN A 1112 6.59 -14.17 -10.23
N THR A 1113 5.76 -13.44 -10.99
CA THR A 1113 4.30 -13.45 -10.81
C THR A 1113 3.75 -14.87 -11.01
N LEU A 1114 4.20 -15.60 -12.04
CA LEU A 1114 3.75 -16.97 -12.28
C LEU A 1114 4.10 -17.91 -11.13
N SER A 1115 5.29 -17.76 -10.52
CA SER A 1115 5.73 -18.65 -9.43
C SER A 1115 4.83 -18.57 -8.19
N ILE A 1116 4.42 -17.36 -7.82
CA ILE A 1116 3.54 -17.11 -6.68
C ILE A 1116 2.11 -17.48 -7.04
N ALA A 1117 1.61 -17.03 -8.21
CA ALA A 1117 0.25 -17.28 -8.64
C ALA A 1117 -0.04 -18.78 -8.72
N LEU A 1118 0.88 -19.56 -9.31
CA LEU A 1118 0.75 -21.02 -9.37
C LEU A 1118 0.90 -21.69 -8.01
N TYR A 1119 1.77 -21.19 -7.13
CA TYR A 1119 1.89 -21.76 -5.78
C TYR A 1119 0.61 -21.57 -4.98
N THR A 1120 0.08 -20.35 -4.92
CA THR A 1120 -1.17 -20.05 -4.21
C THR A 1120 -2.34 -20.83 -4.78
N LEU A 1121 -2.38 -20.99 -6.10
CA LEU A 1121 -3.39 -21.80 -6.80
C LEU A 1121 -3.26 -23.30 -6.51
N PHE A 1122 -2.05 -23.84 -6.50
CA PHE A 1122 -1.82 -25.27 -6.30
C PHE A 1122 -1.83 -25.69 -4.84
N ALA A 1123 -1.51 -24.77 -3.93
CA ALA A 1123 -1.60 -24.96 -2.49
C ALA A 1123 -2.97 -24.58 -1.91
N ALA A 1124 -4.00 -24.41 -2.75
CA ALA A 1124 -5.35 -23.97 -2.41
C ALA A 1124 -5.93 -24.61 -1.14
N ASP A 1125 -6.26 -23.76 -0.17
CA ASP A 1125 -6.91 -24.09 1.11
C ASP A 1125 -8.38 -23.61 1.13
N LYS A 1126 -8.65 -22.42 0.57
CA LYS A 1126 -9.98 -21.81 0.47
C LYS A 1126 -10.82 -22.39 -0.67
N THR A 1127 -12.15 -22.32 -0.52
CA THR A 1127 -13.12 -22.78 -1.52
C THR A 1127 -12.94 -22.09 -2.88
N SER A 1128 -12.79 -20.76 -2.89
CA SER A 1128 -12.52 -19.94 -4.08
C SER A 1128 -11.22 -20.35 -4.80
N LEU A 1129 -10.15 -20.62 -4.04
CA LEU A 1129 -8.89 -21.13 -4.59
C LEU A 1129 -9.02 -22.55 -5.17
N LYS A 1130 -9.81 -23.43 -4.53
CA LYS A 1130 -10.09 -24.78 -5.08
C LYS A 1130 -10.88 -24.70 -6.39
N ILE A 1131 -11.80 -23.74 -6.53
CA ILE A 1131 -12.52 -23.47 -7.79
C ILE A 1131 -11.52 -23.04 -8.87
N LEU A 1132 -10.60 -22.11 -8.57
CA LEU A 1132 -9.55 -21.71 -9.51
C LEU A 1132 -8.60 -22.85 -9.86
N GLN A 1133 -8.20 -23.68 -8.89
CA GLN A 1133 -7.30 -24.82 -9.09
C GLN A 1133 -7.91 -25.83 -10.08
N SER A 1134 -9.18 -26.19 -9.88
CA SER A 1134 -9.95 -27.05 -10.77
C SER A 1134 -10.14 -26.42 -12.15
N GLY A 1135 -10.46 -25.11 -12.19
CA GLY A 1135 -10.59 -24.35 -13.43
C GLY A 1135 -9.30 -24.32 -14.25
N CYS A 1136 -8.15 -24.13 -13.60
CA CYS A 1136 -6.83 -24.15 -14.22
C CYS A 1136 -6.51 -25.52 -14.83
N PHE A 1137 -6.74 -26.61 -14.09
CA PHE A 1137 -6.53 -27.96 -14.63
C PHE A 1137 -7.41 -28.23 -15.86
N ARG A 1138 -8.69 -27.84 -15.81
CA ARG A 1138 -9.61 -27.98 -16.94
C ARG A 1138 -9.24 -27.09 -18.12
N TYR A 1139 -8.74 -25.89 -17.86
CA TYR A 1139 -8.27 -24.96 -18.89
C TYR A 1139 -7.09 -25.56 -19.64
N LEU A 1140 -6.10 -26.12 -18.93
CA LEU A 1140 -4.97 -26.82 -19.54
C LEU A 1140 -5.41 -28.08 -20.32
N SER A 1141 -6.51 -28.73 -19.90
CA SER A 1141 -7.07 -29.90 -20.59
C SER A 1141 -7.65 -29.59 -21.97
N LEU A 1142 -7.98 -28.32 -22.27
CA LEU A 1142 -8.53 -27.91 -23.57
C LEU A 1142 -7.50 -28.04 -24.71
N GLY A 1143 -6.21 -28.06 -24.39
CA GLY A 1143 -5.13 -28.15 -25.38
C GLY A 1143 -4.98 -26.90 -26.25
N GLY A 1144 -4.19 -27.00 -27.33
CA GLY A 1144 -3.93 -25.88 -28.24
C GLY A 1144 -3.22 -24.70 -27.56
N SER A 1145 -3.67 -23.47 -27.84
CA SER A 1145 -3.10 -22.23 -27.28
C SER A 1145 -3.27 -22.11 -25.76
N PHE A 1146 -4.31 -22.73 -25.20
CA PHE A 1146 -4.56 -22.79 -23.75
C PHE A 1146 -3.51 -23.59 -23.00
N LEU A 1147 -2.79 -24.48 -23.69
CA LEU A 1147 -1.68 -25.27 -23.15
C LEU A 1147 -0.33 -24.67 -23.55
N SER A 1148 -0.14 -24.35 -24.84
CA SER A 1148 1.14 -23.89 -25.37
C SER A 1148 1.57 -22.51 -24.85
N GLY A 1149 0.61 -21.62 -24.56
CA GLY A 1149 0.89 -20.32 -23.95
C GLY A 1149 1.44 -20.44 -22.53
N PRO A 1150 0.71 -21.05 -21.57
CA PRO A 1150 1.18 -21.24 -20.21
C PRO A 1150 2.50 -22.01 -20.09
N ILE A 1151 2.70 -23.08 -20.88
CA ILE A 1151 3.97 -23.83 -20.86
C ILE A 1151 5.12 -23.00 -21.45
N GLY A 1152 4.86 -22.14 -22.44
CA GLY A 1152 5.84 -21.21 -22.98
C GLY A 1152 6.26 -20.15 -21.97
N LEU A 1153 5.32 -19.63 -21.17
CA LEU A 1153 5.59 -18.74 -20.04
C LEU A 1153 6.43 -19.46 -18.96
N LEU A 1154 6.05 -20.69 -18.56
CA LEU A 1154 6.77 -21.49 -17.57
C LEU A 1154 8.22 -21.83 -18.00
N SER A 1155 8.42 -22.12 -19.29
CA SER A 1155 9.74 -22.42 -19.85
C SER A 1155 10.68 -21.21 -19.95
N GLY A 1156 10.15 -19.99 -19.81
CA GLY A 1156 10.85 -18.72 -20.01
C GLY A 1156 11.10 -18.34 -21.48
N MET A 1157 10.55 -19.10 -22.44
CA MET A 1157 10.74 -18.84 -23.88
C MET A 1157 9.74 -17.81 -24.46
N LEU A 1158 8.62 -17.56 -23.76
CA LEU A 1158 7.63 -16.53 -24.11
C LEU A 1158 7.54 -15.44 -23.01
N PRO A 1159 8.55 -14.57 -22.84
CA PRO A 1159 8.57 -13.58 -21.75
C PRO A 1159 7.65 -12.38 -22.02
N PHE A 1160 6.33 -12.60 -22.10
CA PHE A 1160 5.33 -11.56 -22.35
C PHE A 1160 4.37 -11.41 -21.15
N PRO A 1161 4.48 -10.32 -20.36
CA PRO A 1161 3.61 -10.09 -19.21
C PRO A 1161 2.10 -10.04 -19.54
N MET A 1162 1.74 -9.40 -20.67
CA MET A 1162 0.32 -9.34 -21.10
C MET A 1162 -0.24 -10.70 -21.51
N LEU A 1163 0.60 -11.61 -22.02
CA LEU A 1163 0.18 -12.98 -22.32
C LEU A 1163 -0.13 -13.74 -21.03
N LEU A 1164 0.68 -13.53 -19.98
CA LEU A 1164 0.42 -14.08 -18.64
C LEU A 1164 -0.91 -13.55 -18.08
N PHE A 1165 -1.14 -12.23 -18.14
CA PHE A 1165 -2.39 -11.60 -17.70
C PHE A 1165 -3.60 -12.23 -18.41
N ASN A 1166 -3.56 -12.33 -19.74
CA ASN A 1166 -4.65 -12.88 -20.53
C ASN A 1166 -4.96 -14.34 -20.18
N HIS A 1167 -3.93 -15.19 -20.04
CA HIS A 1167 -4.14 -16.59 -19.67
C HIS A 1167 -4.66 -16.73 -18.23
N PHE A 1168 -4.13 -15.94 -17.29
CA PHE A 1168 -4.56 -16.02 -15.89
C PHE A 1168 -6.04 -15.64 -15.71
N PHE A 1169 -6.47 -14.51 -16.29
CA PHE A 1169 -7.88 -14.12 -16.21
C PHE A 1169 -8.79 -15.01 -17.06
N SER A 1170 -8.31 -15.56 -18.18
CA SER A 1170 -9.05 -16.59 -18.92
C SER A 1170 -9.30 -17.83 -18.06
N VAL A 1171 -8.32 -18.25 -17.25
CA VAL A 1171 -8.49 -19.34 -16.27
C VAL A 1171 -9.54 -18.96 -15.22
N ALA A 1172 -9.50 -17.74 -14.69
CA ALA A 1172 -10.48 -17.28 -13.70
C ALA A 1172 -11.92 -17.29 -14.25
N PHE A 1173 -12.14 -16.70 -15.43
CA PHE A 1173 -13.46 -16.71 -16.08
C PHE A 1173 -13.92 -18.13 -16.44
N TYR A 1174 -12.99 -18.99 -16.89
CA TYR A 1174 -13.31 -20.37 -17.18
C TYR A 1174 -13.64 -21.20 -15.93
N ALA A 1175 -12.97 -20.92 -14.80
CA ALA A 1175 -13.27 -21.51 -13.50
C ALA A 1175 -14.68 -21.13 -13.04
N ILE A 1176 -15.05 -19.85 -13.17
CA ILE A 1176 -16.39 -19.34 -12.86
C ILE A 1176 -17.44 -20.02 -13.74
N TYR A 1177 -17.20 -20.09 -15.05
CA TYR A 1177 -18.08 -20.80 -15.99
C TYR A 1177 -18.29 -22.27 -15.59
N CYS A 1178 -17.21 -22.97 -15.24
CA CYS A 1178 -17.27 -24.34 -14.75
C CYS A 1178 -18.05 -24.46 -13.43
N ASN A 1179 -17.95 -23.48 -12.53
CA ASN A 1179 -18.66 -23.48 -11.25
C ASN A 1179 -20.18 -23.35 -11.45
N PHE A 1180 -20.62 -22.44 -12.31
CA PHE A 1180 -22.04 -22.31 -12.69
C PHE A 1180 -22.59 -23.62 -13.29
N GLY A 1181 -21.82 -24.27 -14.15
CA GLY A 1181 -22.19 -25.57 -14.71
C GLY A 1181 -22.29 -26.69 -13.67
N ALA A 1182 -21.43 -26.69 -12.65
CA ALA A 1182 -21.41 -27.71 -11.60
C ALA A 1182 -22.53 -27.55 -10.55
N ARG A 1183 -22.89 -26.31 -10.20
CA ARG A 1183 -23.92 -26.00 -9.19
C ARG A 1183 -25.35 -26.08 -9.74
N GLY A 1184 -25.53 -25.90 -11.05
CA GLY A 1184 -26.84 -25.97 -11.72
C GLY A 1184 -27.79 -24.82 -11.34
N PHE A 1185 -29.02 -24.85 -11.86
CA PHE A 1185 -29.98 -23.73 -11.74
C PHE A 1185 -30.48 -23.51 -10.30
N VAL A 1186 -30.57 -24.55 -9.47
CA VAL A 1186 -31.14 -24.47 -8.12
C VAL A 1186 -30.22 -23.72 -7.15
N LEU A 1187 -28.90 -23.84 -7.31
CA LEU A 1187 -27.90 -23.18 -6.47
C LEU A 1187 -27.31 -21.94 -7.14
N PHE A 1188 -28.03 -21.33 -8.07
CA PHE A 1188 -27.57 -20.17 -8.84
C PHE A 1188 -27.13 -18.98 -7.96
N PRO A 1189 -27.85 -18.57 -6.89
CA PRO A 1189 -27.41 -17.47 -6.03
C PRO A 1189 -26.08 -17.75 -5.32
N LEU A 1190 -25.85 -19.00 -4.88
CA LEU A 1190 -24.59 -19.41 -4.27
C LEU A 1190 -23.46 -19.42 -5.30
N ALA A 1191 -23.72 -19.90 -6.52
CA ALA A 1191 -22.74 -19.90 -7.59
C ALA A 1191 -22.35 -18.46 -8.01
N LEU A 1192 -23.29 -17.51 -7.95
CA LEU A 1192 -23.04 -16.10 -8.19
C LEU A 1192 -22.15 -15.48 -7.10
N TYR A 1193 -22.43 -15.75 -5.83
CA TYR A 1193 -21.58 -15.33 -4.72
C TYR A 1193 -20.16 -15.90 -4.85
N GLU A 1194 -20.04 -17.22 -5.06
CA GLU A 1194 -18.75 -17.88 -5.27
C GLU A 1194 -18.02 -17.33 -6.50
N ALA A 1195 -18.74 -16.90 -7.54
CA ALA A 1195 -18.13 -16.29 -8.72
C ALA A 1195 -17.49 -14.93 -8.42
N PHE A 1196 -18.17 -14.05 -7.68
CA PHE A 1196 -17.61 -12.78 -7.22
C PHE A 1196 -16.40 -13.00 -6.31
N GLU A 1197 -16.53 -13.88 -5.30
CA GLU A 1197 -15.43 -14.20 -4.39
C GLU A 1197 -14.21 -14.77 -5.16
N THR A 1198 -14.46 -15.67 -6.12
CA THR A 1198 -13.41 -16.28 -6.94
C THR A 1198 -12.71 -15.26 -7.83
N PHE A 1199 -13.47 -14.35 -8.46
CA PHE A 1199 -12.90 -13.28 -9.28
C PHE A 1199 -12.06 -12.31 -8.45
N PHE A 1200 -12.59 -11.83 -7.33
CA PHE A 1200 -11.90 -10.93 -6.41
C PHE A 1200 -10.61 -11.57 -5.86
N THR A 1201 -10.68 -12.85 -5.48
CA THR A 1201 -9.52 -13.62 -5.04
C THR A 1201 -8.45 -13.71 -6.15
N ALA A 1202 -8.86 -13.91 -7.40
CA ALA A 1202 -7.93 -13.93 -8.53
C ALA A 1202 -7.24 -12.57 -8.74
N VAL A 1203 -7.98 -11.46 -8.64
CA VAL A 1203 -7.44 -10.09 -8.74
C VAL A 1203 -6.43 -9.82 -7.63
N ILE A 1204 -6.76 -10.12 -6.37
CA ILE A 1204 -5.87 -9.91 -5.21
C ILE A 1204 -4.56 -10.70 -5.34
N ILE A 1205 -4.62 -11.93 -5.84
CA ILE A 1205 -3.43 -12.80 -5.92
C ILE A 1205 -2.51 -12.43 -7.06
N PHE A 1206 -3.04 -11.88 -8.16
CA PHE A 1206 -2.27 -11.71 -9.38
C PHE A 1206 -1.86 -10.25 -9.62
N THR A 1207 -2.81 -9.32 -9.55
CA THR A 1207 -2.60 -7.93 -9.97
C THR A 1207 -1.53 -7.20 -9.13
N PRO A 1208 -1.49 -7.29 -7.78
CA PRO A 1208 -0.48 -6.61 -6.99
C PRO A 1208 0.95 -7.06 -7.31
N TYR A 1209 1.15 -8.36 -7.54
CA TYR A 1209 2.48 -8.90 -7.84
C TYR A 1209 2.93 -8.55 -9.26
N LEU A 1210 2.03 -8.61 -10.24
CA LEU A 1210 2.37 -8.20 -11.61
C LEU A 1210 2.66 -6.70 -11.68
N TRP A 1211 1.84 -5.89 -11.00
CA TRP A 1211 2.01 -4.44 -10.95
C TRP A 1211 3.32 -4.06 -10.27
N ASN A 1212 3.63 -4.66 -9.11
CA ASN A 1212 4.88 -4.41 -8.41
C ASN A 1212 6.09 -4.74 -9.29
N GLU A 1213 6.10 -5.86 -10.01
CA GLU A 1213 7.22 -6.22 -10.92
C GLU A 1213 7.33 -5.33 -12.17
N LEU A 1214 6.22 -4.76 -12.66
CA LEU A 1214 6.23 -3.87 -13.82
C LEU A 1214 6.58 -2.43 -13.46
N VAL A 1215 6.17 -1.96 -12.27
CA VAL A 1215 6.34 -0.57 -11.83
C VAL A 1215 7.65 -0.37 -11.06
N SER A 1216 8.05 -1.30 -10.17
CA SER A 1216 9.33 -1.23 -9.42
C SER A 1216 10.56 -1.21 -10.30
#